data_AF-A0A674IZG1-F1
#
_entry.id   AF-A0A674IZG1-F1
#
_cell.length_a   1.000
_cell.length_b   1.000
_cell.length_c   1.000
_cell.angle_alpha   90.00
_cell.angle_beta   90.00
_cell.angle_gamma   90.00
#
_symmetry.space_group_name_H-M   'P 1'
#
loop_
_entity.id
_entity.type
_entity.pdbx_description
1 polymer ?
#
loop_
_entity_poly.entity_id
_entity_poly.type
_entity_poly.pdbx_seq_one_letter_code
_entity_poly.pdbx_strand_id
1 'polypeptide(L)'
;MKPPLCLDWDDGFAVPVANAENKALEEELQKLQKEKANLKNQLTDFEERIEAMTSHLKNVRQEFNFTQSLYRARENEIETEEHFKALAERELGRLKKEIQRLENEMVSLREKKNSQENNIFKATQKLEALRCQMNWDQQALEAWLEESAHKDNDAVTIQKYAQQDDGKLRVLTQQVEKMTMEANQKRKILDNELTETISAQIELDKAAEDFRRVHHERQELIRQWESTIEQMQKRDQEIDHCALLLAQVRQEIRKKEDVIKEKIRFLANETGNNVEYEKRISVADRQAAKLRLDYQNQDAYRVQLQDECFLCTLHFNPLCLVTLFRLSHVKDQNVNLSNKLKFVTEKTLSLEEKAFRMEEILKEEEKIVKEKETQMNQLKELHFKKTQELQIQREKEKSIIAEIEGTRASLKNLNSRLRILDADTLKQQEIMYNQDFYIQQVERRLSRLKGDVNTDERQVLEAKVVELTKTLEEKKDAYNLLHAQHKKLQSDVHFIKRAMDKTGEEMTGLMIRIDELNLFNDKSDKELKKAKALKQDLMIEDNLLKLELKRLRDTLYNKAEQVLSLEKRKLQLNTAMEERTEEIKVHKAMIESQIRFVEQERQSVSAEFQDRLSKIEKLRCRYEILTIVMMPPEGEEEKTQTYYVIKVVELLYCWNAFNQLKPFPLSS
;
A
#
# COMPACT_ATOMS: atom_id res chain seq x y z
N MET A 1 -125.96 -97.82 42.66
CA MET A 1 -126.93 -98.92 42.53
C MET A 1 -126.61 -99.99 43.58
N LYS A 2 -127.59 -100.75 44.09
CA LYS A 2 -127.34 -101.95 44.92
C LYS A 2 -127.48 -103.22 44.08
N PRO A 3 -126.43 -104.05 43.97
CA PRO A 3 -126.52 -105.50 43.84
C PRO A 3 -126.60 -106.17 45.24
N PRO A 4 -126.81 -107.50 45.34
CA PRO A 4 -127.47 -108.10 46.51
C PRO A 4 -126.56 -108.40 47.72
N LEU A 5 -127.20 -108.67 48.86
CA LEU A 5 -126.59 -109.45 49.93
C LEU A 5 -126.38 -110.89 49.42
N CYS A 6 -125.13 -111.33 49.35
CA CYS A 6 -124.82 -112.75 49.45
C CYS A 6 -124.69 -113.09 50.95
N LEU A 7 -125.04 -114.31 51.35
CA LEU A 7 -124.70 -114.79 52.69
C LEU A 7 -123.24 -115.26 52.65
N ASP A 8 -122.33 -114.47 53.21
CA ASP A 8 -121.00 -114.96 53.54
C ASP A 8 -121.13 -115.97 54.68
N TRP A 9 -120.80 -117.23 54.39
CA TRP A 9 -120.60 -118.25 55.41
C TRP A 9 -119.16 -118.11 55.92
N ASP A 10 -119.00 -117.65 57.16
CA ASP A 10 -117.66 -117.47 57.75
C ASP A 10 -116.87 -118.78 57.76
N ASP A 11 -115.62 -118.70 57.28
CA ASP A 11 -114.72 -119.81 56.93
C ASP A 11 -114.10 -120.50 58.17
N GLY A 12 -114.87 -120.59 59.27
CA GLY A 12 -114.45 -121.03 60.59
C GLY A 12 -115.38 -122.03 61.31
N PHE A 13 -116.50 -122.44 60.69
CA PHE A 13 -117.37 -123.47 61.25
C PHE A 13 -116.82 -124.88 60.97
N ALA A 14 -116.09 -125.44 61.94
CA ALA A 14 -115.72 -126.86 61.95
C ALA A 14 -116.99 -127.73 62.07
N VAL A 15 -117.41 -128.34 60.96
CA VAL A 15 -118.60 -129.20 60.90
C VAL A 15 -118.30 -130.54 61.58
N PRO A 16 -119.07 -131.01 62.58
CA PRO A 16 -118.73 -132.24 63.31
C PRO A 16 -118.84 -133.50 62.44
N VAL A 17 -117.73 -133.96 61.84
CA VAL A 17 -117.78 -135.09 60.91
C VAL A 17 -117.65 -136.44 61.64
N ALA A 18 -118.69 -137.26 61.53
CA ALA A 18 -118.79 -138.57 62.19
C ALA A 18 -118.01 -139.71 61.48
N ASN A 19 -117.14 -139.39 60.51
CA ASN A 19 -116.31 -140.35 59.78
C ASN A 19 -114.82 -140.02 59.97
N ALA A 20 -114.01 -141.03 60.31
CA ALA A 20 -112.56 -140.90 60.45
C ALA A 20 -111.87 -140.50 59.12
N GLU A 21 -112.36 -140.98 57.98
CA GLU A 21 -111.81 -140.61 56.66
C GLU A 21 -112.05 -139.12 56.38
N ASN A 22 -113.25 -138.63 56.66
CA ASN A 22 -113.58 -137.21 56.48
C ASN A 22 -112.78 -136.31 57.42
N LYS A 23 -112.47 -136.76 58.63
CA LYS A 23 -111.58 -136.03 59.54
C LYS A 23 -110.14 -136.00 59.02
N ALA A 24 -109.65 -137.08 58.43
CA ALA A 24 -108.34 -137.09 57.77
C ALA A 24 -108.32 -136.12 56.56
N LEU A 25 -109.40 -136.07 55.78
CA LEU A 25 -109.59 -135.09 54.70
C LEU A 25 -109.67 -133.65 55.23
N GLU A 26 -110.29 -133.40 56.38
CA GLU A 26 -110.33 -132.07 57.01
C GLU A 26 -108.93 -131.65 57.52
N GLU A 27 -108.16 -132.57 58.11
CA GLU A 27 -106.75 -132.32 58.49
C GLU A 27 -105.84 -132.11 57.27
N GLU A 28 -106.10 -132.79 56.14
CA GLU A 28 -105.41 -132.57 54.86
C GLU A 28 -105.80 -131.23 54.23
N LEU A 29 -107.09 -130.87 54.24
CA LEU A 29 -107.60 -129.60 53.75
C LEU A 29 -107.07 -128.43 54.60
N GLN A 30 -106.94 -128.58 55.92
CA GLN A 30 -106.26 -127.61 56.78
C GLN A 30 -104.74 -127.49 56.50
N LYS A 31 -104.06 -128.58 56.13
CA LYS A 31 -102.65 -128.51 55.68
C LYS A 31 -102.56 -127.73 54.37
N LEU A 32 -103.39 -128.08 53.38
CA LEU A 32 -103.45 -127.39 52.09
C LEU A 32 -103.87 -125.91 52.23
N GLN A 33 -104.74 -125.56 53.18
CA GLN A 33 -105.05 -124.15 53.52
C GLN A 33 -103.85 -123.42 54.11
N LYS A 34 -103.08 -124.05 55.02
CA LYS A 34 -101.86 -123.49 55.60
C LYS A 34 -100.74 -123.34 54.56
N GLU A 35 -100.59 -124.31 53.66
CA GLU A 35 -99.67 -124.24 52.53
C GLU A 35 -100.08 -123.17 51.53
N LYS A 36 -101.37 -123.08 51.19
CA LYS A 36 -101.94 -121.99 50.36
C LYS A 36 -101.72 -120.62 50.98
N ALA A 37 -101.85 -120.47 52.30
CA ALA A 37 -101.55 -119.23 53.01
C ALA A 37 -100.05 -118.90 52.98
N ASN A 38 -99.17 -119.88 53.24
CA ASN A 38 -97.73 -119.72 53.18
C ASN A 38 -97.23 -119.35 51.76
N LEU A 39 -97.73 -120.04 50.74
CA LEU A 39 -97.45 -119.75 49.33
C LEU A 39 -98.00 -118.38 48.90
N LYS A 40 -99.16 -117.96 49.42
CA LYS A 40 -99.71 -116.63 49.16
C LYS A 40 -98.87 -115.53 49.82
N ASN A 41 -98.39 -115.75 51.05
CA ASN A 41 -97.48 -114.81 51.71
C ASN A 41 -96.14 -114.72 50.96
N GLN A 42 -95.58 -115.85 50.53
CA GLN A 42 -94.38 -115.86 49.68
C GLN A 42 -94.62 -115.14 48.34
N LEU A 43 -95.81 -115.29 47.74
CA LEU A 43 -96.18 -114.55 46.54
C LEU A 43 -96.18 -113.03 46.80
N THR A 44 -96.80 -112.57 47.90
CA THR A 44 -96.80 -111.13 48.24
C THR A 44 -95.40 -110.63 48.58
N ASP A 45 -94.57 -111.41 49.29
CA ASP A 45 -93.16 -111.07 49.55
C ASP A 45 -92.36 -110.91 48.23
N PHE A 46 -92.64 -111.75 47.23
CA PHE A 46 -92.04 -111.61 45.90
C PHE A 46 -92.61 -110.44 45.10
N GLU A 47 -93.92 -110.16 45.17
CA GLU A 47 -94.57 -109.03 44.51
C GLU A 47 -94.07 -107.69 45.07
N GLU A 48 -94.05 -107.51 46.39
CA GLU A 48 -93.47 -106.33 47.06
C GLU A 48 -91.99 -106.15 46.71
N ARG A 49 -91.21 -107.24 46.70
CA ARG A 49 -89.79 -107.20 46.30
C ARG A 49 -89.62 -106.83 44.83
N ILE A 50 -90.47 -107.31 43.94
CA ILE A 50 -90.46 -106.96 42.51
C ILE A 50 -90.83 -105.49 42.33
N GLU A 51 -91.83 -104.97 43.04
CA GLU A 51 -92.19 -103.55 42.98
C GLU A 51 -91.05 -102.66 43.52
N ALA A 52 -90.47 -103.01 44.67
CA ALA A 52 -89.33 -102.30 45.25
C ALA A 52 -88.11 -102.30 44.30
N MET A 53 -87.76 -103.45 43.71
CA MET A 53 -86.68 -103.54 42.71
C MET A 53 -87.00 -102.77 41.42
N THR A 54 -88.26 -102.74 40.99
CA THR A 54 -88.70 -101.99 39.80
C THR A 54 -88.68 -100.48 40.06
N SER A 55 -89.04 -100.05 41.26
CA SER A 55 -88.92 -98.66 41.72
C SER A 55 -87.45 -98.23 41.79
N HIS A 56 -86.60 -99.03 42.44
CA HIS A 56 -85.15 -98.81 42.47
C HIS A 56 -84.54 -98.73 41.06
N LEU A 57 -84.95 -99.60 40.14
CA LEU A 57 -84.47 -99.58 38.75
C LEU A 57 -84.96 -98.36 37.95
N LYS A 58 -86.13 -97.79 38.26
CA LYS A 58 -86.53 -96.47 37.74
C LYS A 58 -85.61 -95.37 38.26
N ASN A 59 -85.31 -95.36 39.56
CA ASN A 59 -84.43 -94.37 40.18
C ASN A 59 -83.00 -94.45 39.60
N VAL A 60 -82.41 -95.64 39.50
CA VAL A 60 -81.08 -95.84 38.89
C VAL A 60 -81.04 -95.35 37.43
N ARG A 61 -82.13 -95.51 36.66
CA ARG A 61 -82.23 -94.94 35.30
C ARG A 61 -82.34 -93.41 35.29
N GLN A 62 -82.99 -92.81 36.28
CA GLN A 62 -83.02 -91.34 36.43
C GLN A 62 -81.63 -90.81 36.81
N GLU A 63 -80.96 -91.40 37.80
CA GLU A 63 -79.59 -91.04 38.18
C GLU A 63 -78.58 -91.21 37.05
N PHE A 64 -78.71 -92.27 36.24
CA PHE A 64 -77.91 -92.44 35.03
C PHE A 64 -78.16 -91.32 34.01
N ASN A 65 -79.42 -90.93 33.77
CA ASN A 65 -79.76 -89.86 32.85
C ASN A 65 -79.27 -88.49 33.36
N PHE A 66 -79.36 -88.21 34.66
CA PHE A 66 -78.80 -87.01 35.27
C PHE A 66 -77.28 -86.98 35.16
N THR A 67 -76.61 -88.11 35.46
CA THR A 67 -75.15 -88.25 35.33
C THR A 67 -74.68 -88.07 33.89
N GLN A 68 -75.39 -88.64 32.91
CA GLN A 68 -75.08 -88.45 31.48
C GLN A 68 -75.30 -87.00 31.02
N SER A 69 -76.34 -86.34 31.54
CA SER A 69 -76.61 -84.92 31.23
C SER A 69 -75.53 -84.01 31.82
N LEU A 70 -75.08 -84.29 33.04
CA LEU A 70 -73.99 -83.58 33.71
C LEU A 70 -72.64 -83.83 33.04
N TYR A 71 -72.38 -85.06 32.57
CA TYR A 71 -71.20 -85.39 31.76
C TYR A 71 -71.15 -84.54 30.48
N ARG A 72 -72.25 -84.49 29.71
CA ARG A 72 -72.34 -83.64 28.51
C ARG A 72 -72.18 -82.15 28.81
N ALA A 73 -72.66 -81.68 29.96
CA ALA A 73 -72.43 -80.30 30.39
C ALA A 73 -70.93 -80.04 30.62
N ARG A 74 -70.21 -80.97 31.27
CA ARG A 74 -68.75 -80.87 31.45
C ARG A 74 -67.97 -81.00 30.13
N GLU A 75 -68.43 -81.82 29.21
CA GLU A 75 -67.87 -81.98 27.86
C GLU A 75 -67.95 -80.65 27.10
N ASN A 76 -69.13 -80.02 27.06
CA ASN A 76 -69.32 -78.69 26.49
C ASN A 76 -68.49 -77.59 27.20
N GLU A 77 -68.39 -77.64 28.53
CA GLU A 77 -67.54 -76.69 29.29
C GLU A 77 -66.06 -76.80 28.86
N ILE A 78 -65.54 -78.02 28.73
CA ILE A 78 -64.16 -78.29 28.26
C ILE A 78 -63.97 -77.72 26.85
N GLU A 79 -64.90 -77.95 25.91
CA GLU A 79 -64.83 -77.36 24.57
C GLU A 79 -64.78 -75.82 24.60
N THR A 80 -65.56 -75.18 25.49
CA THR A 80 -65.51 -73.71 25.64
C THR A 80 -64.19 -73.21 26.24
N GLU A 81 -63.63 -73.90 27.23
CA GLU A 81 -62.32 -73.56 27.81
C GLU A 81 -61.17 -73.76 26.81
N GLU A 82 -61.19 -74.82 25.99
CA GLU A 82 -60.23 -75.00 24.90
C GLU A 82 -60.34 -73.88 23.85
N HIS A 83 -61.56 -73.45 23.52
CA HIS A 83 -61.78 -72.30 22.63
C HIS A 83 -61.29 -70.97 23.23
N PHE A 84 -61.55 -70.70 24.52
CA PHE A 84 -61.03 -69.51 25.21
C PHE A 84 -59.50 -69.51 25.29
N LYS A 85 -58.89 -70.66 25.59
CA LYS A 85 -57.43 -70.85 25.54
C LYS A 85 -56.88 -70.57 24.14
N ALA A 86 -57.49 -71.10 23.09
CA ALA A 86 -57.05 -70.85 21.71
C ALA A 86 -57.17 -69.37 21.30
N LEU A 87 -58.16 -68.63 21.82
CA LEU A 87 -58.24 -67.17 21.65
C LEU A 87 -57.11 -66.44 22.40
N ALA A 88 -56.87 -66.81 23.67
CA ALA A 88 -55.80 -66.23 24.48
C ALA A 88 -54.40 -66.47 23.86
N GLU A 89 -54.14 -67.66 23.32
CA GLU A 89 -52.89 -68.00 22.63
C GLU A 89 -52.71 -67.19 21.34
N ARG A 90 -53.79 -66.91 20.58
CA ARG A 90 -53.72 -66.03 19.40
C ARG A 90 -53.39 -64.59 19.77
N GLU A 91 -54.07 -64.02 20.77
CA GLU A 91 -53.80 -62.63 21.20
C GLU A 91 -52.40 -62.52 21.83
N LEU A 92 -51.95 -63.51 22.59
CA LEU A 92 -50.56 -63.58 23.09
C LEU A 92 -49.55 -63.66 21.93
N GLY A 93 -49.85 -64.43 20.89
CA GLY A 93 -49.04 -64.49 19.66
C GLY A 93 -49.02 -63.18 18.86
N ARG A 94 -50.13 -62.45 18.83
CA ARG A 94 -50.24 -61.09 18.25
C ARG A 94 -49.42 -60.08 19.05
N LEU A 95 -49.59 -60.06 20.37
CA LEU A 95 -48.86 -59.14 21.27
C LEU A 95 -47.35 -59.38 21.22
N LYS A 96 -46.87 -60.63 21.12
CA LYS A 96 -45.45 -60.93 20.89
C LYS A 96 -44.90 -60.30 19.60
N LYS A 97 -45.66 -60.34 18.50
CA LYS A 97 -45.27 -59.70 17.22
C LYS A 97 -45.25 -58.17 17.34
N GLU A 98 -46.20 -57.59 18.08
CA GLU A 98 -46.27 -56.15 18.33
C GLU A 98 -45.07 -55.67 19.16
N ILE A 99 -44.74 -56.38 20.25
CA ILE A 99 -43.55 -56.14 21.08
C ILE A 99 -42.28 -56.21 20.21
N GLN A 100 -42.11 -57.27 19.42
CA GLN A 100 -40.94 -57.43 18.56
C GLN A 100 -40.82 -56.31 17.49
N ARG A 101 -41.94 -55.78 16.99
CA ARG A 101 -41.91 -54.60 16.09
C ARG A 101 -41.40 -53.36 16.83
N LEU A 102 -41.91 -53.11 18.04
CA LEU A 102 -41.53 -51.96 18.86
C LEU A 102 -40.07 -52.04 19.34
N GLU A 103 -39.57 -53.23 19.65
CA GLU A 103 -38.15 -53.47 19.98
C GLU A 103 -37.24 -53.12 18.79
N ASN A 104 -37.56 -53.60 17.59
CA ASN A 104 -36.82 -53.26 16.36
C ASN A 104 -36.89 -51.75 16.06
N GLU A 105 -38.04 -51.13 16.28
CA GLU A 105 -38.22 -49.68 16.12
C GLU A 105 -37.34 -48.89 17.11
N MET A 106 -37.31 -49.30 18.39
CA MET A 106 -36.42 -48.73 19.42
C MET A 106 -34.94 -48.88 19.08
N VAL A 107 -34.51 -49.99 18.48
CA VAL A 107 -33.13 -50.15 17.98
C VAL A 107 -32.85 -49.13 16.88
N SER A 108 -33.73 -49.02 15.87
CA SER A 108 -33.56 -48.04 14.78
C SER A 108 -33.53 -46.59 15.27
N LEU A 109 -34.31 -46.27 16.31
CA LEU A 109 -34.32 -44.93 16.93
C LEU A 109 -33.04 -44.67 17.73
N ARG A 110 -32.47 -45.69 18.38
CA ARG A 110 -31.17 -45.60 19.06
C ARG A 110 -30.02 -45.39 18.07
N GLU A 111 -30.03 -46.09 16.93
CA GLU A 111 -29.06 -45.88 15.86
C GLU A 111 -29.15 -44.48 15.25
N LYS A 112 -30.37 -44.01 14.95
CA LYS A 112 -30.64 -42.63 14.50
C LYS A 112 -30.12 -41.60 15.52
N LYS A 113 -30.43 -41.77 16.81
CA LYS A 113 -29.91 -40.93 17.90
C LYS A 113 -28.38 -40.89 17.91
N ASN A 114 -27.72 -42.05 17.92
CA ASN A 114 -26.26 -42.14 17.90
C ASN A 114 -25.65 -41.46 16.66
N SER A 115 -26.31 -41.56 15.49
CA SER A 115 -25.85 -40.86 14.27
C SER A 115 -25.97 -39.33 14.38
N GLN A 116 -27.04 -38.83 15.02
CA GLN A 116 -27.23 -37.40 15.27
C GLN A 116 -26.25 -36.87 16.30
N GLU A 117 -25.99 -37.59 17.39
CA GLU A 117 -25.00 -37.22 18.41
C GLU A 117 -23.59 -37.15 17.83
N ASN A 118 -23.21 -38.10 16.97
CA ASN A 118 -21.94 -38.06 16.23
C ASN A 118 -21.86 -36.88 15.24
N ASN A 119 -22.96 -36.48 14.61
CA ASN A 119 -23.00 -35.33 13.71
C ASN A 119 -22.95 -34.00 14.49
N ILE A 120 -23.62 -33.92 15.64
CA ILE A 120 -23.53 -32.78 16.57
C ILE A 120 -22.10 -32.63 17.07
N PHE A 121 -21.44 -33.71 17.53
CA PHE A 121 -20.05 -33.67 17.96
C PHE A 121 -19.10 -33.12 16.87
N LYS A 122 -19.24 -33.61 15.63
CA LYS A 122 -18.47 -33.11 14.47
C LYS A 122 -18.78 -31.65 14.13
N ALA A 123 -20.02 -31.19 14.33
CA ALA A 123 -20.39 -29.79 14.13
C ALA A 123 -19.80 -28.88 15.22
N THR A 124 -19.86 -29.31 16.50
CA THR A 124 -19.23 -28.61 17.63
C THR A 124 -17.73 -28.49 17.43
N GLN A 125 -17.03 -29.58 17.05
CA GLN A 125 -15.59 -29.54 16.80
C GLN A 125 -15.21 -28.56 15.67
N LYS A 126 -16.04 -28.44 14.62
CA LYS A 126 -15.85 -27.42 13.57
C LYS A 126 -16.11 -26.00 14.07
N LEU A 127 -17.11 -25.79 14.92
CA LEU A 127 -17.37 -24.50 15.57
C LEU A 127 -16.21 -24.10 16.50
N GLU A 128 -15.64 -25.05 17.24
CA GLU A 128 -14.47 -24.83 18.09
C GLU A 128 -13.25 -24.39 17.25
N ALA A 129 -12.96 -25.12 16.16
CA ALA A 129 -11.87 -24.79 15.25
C ALA A 129 -12.05 -23.40 14.61
N LEU A 130 -13.26 -23.05 14.17
CA LEU A 130 -13.57 -21.73 13.62
C LEU A 130 -13.48 -20.61 14.68
N ARG A 131 -13.83 -20.87 15.95
CA ARG A 131 -13.61 -19.93 17.06
C ARG A 131 -12.12 -19.70 17.32
N CYS A 132 -11.32 -20.76 17.34
CA CYS A 132 -9.88 -20.65 17.48
C CYS A 132 -9.29 -19.83 16.33
N GLN A 133 -9.68 -20.12 15.08
CA GLN A 133 -9.22 -19.35 13.92
C GLN A 133 -9.63 -17.87 14.02
N MET A 134 -10.90 -17.57 14.32
CA MET A 134 -11.39 -16.20 14.48
C MET A 134 -10.62 -15.42 15.57
N ASN A 135 -10.21 -16.08 16.65
CA ASN A 135 -9.40 -15.47 17.71
C ASN A 135 -7.96 -15.20 17.25
N TRP A 136 -7.36 -16.08 16.44
CA TRP A 136 -6.05 -15.82 15.80
C TRP A 136 -6.14 -14.69 14.77
N ASP A 137 -7.18 -14.68 13.93
CA ASP A 137 -7.43 -13.65 12.93
C ASP A 137 -7.65 -12.27 13.59
N GLN A 138 -8.35 -12.23 14.74
CA GLN A 138 -8.49 -11.02 15.56
C GLN A 138 -7.15 -10.55 16.14
N GLN A 139 -6.37 -11.44 16.79
CA GLN A 139 -5.07 -11.06 17.37
C GLN A 139 -4.06 -10.59 16.31
N ALA A 140 -4.10 -11.20 15.12
CA ALA A 140 -3.30 -10.74 13.98
C ALA A 140 -3.72 -9.35 13.52
N LEU A 141 -5.03 -9.08 13.43
CA LEU A 141 -5.55 -7.75 13.05
C LEU A 141 -5.19 -6.68 14.10
N GLU A 142 -5.31 -6.99 15.39
CA GLU A 142 -4.95 -6.09 16.49
C GLU A 142 -3.45 -5.72 16.41
N ALA A 143 -2.56 -6.71 16.25
CA ALA A 143 -1.12 -6.47 16.08
C ALA A 143 -0.78 -5.66 14.80
N TRP A 144 -1.49 -5.87 13.68
CA TRP A 144 -1.32 -5.06 12.47
C TRP A 144 -1.78 -3.61 12.64
N LEU A 145 -2.82 -3.37 13.44
CA LEU A 145 -3.30 -2.01 13.75
C LEU A 145 -2.35 -1.28 14.70
N GLU A 146 -1.79 -1.96 15.70
CA GLU A 146 -0.75 -1.41 16.57
C GLU A 146 0.52 -1.05 15.77
N GLU A 147 1.02 -1.97 14.95
CA GLU A 147 2.19 -1.75 14.09
C GLU A 147 1.97 -0.62 13.07
N SER A 148 0.75 -0.46 12.54
CA SER A 148 0.39 0.69 11.68
C SER A 148 0.43 2.00 12.47
N ALA A 149 -0.17 2.03 13.66
CA ALA A 149 -0.18 3.21 14.52
C ALA A 149 1.24 3.60 14.98
N HIS A 150 2.13 2.63 15.21
CA HIS A 150 3.55 2.88 15.46
C HIS A 150 4.23 3.55 14.25
N LYS A 151 4.04 3.02 13.03
CA LYS A 151 4.58 3.64 11.81
C LYS A 151 4.05 5.05 11.55
N ASP A 152 2.78 5.32 11.83
CA ASP A 152 2.21 6.67 11.69
C ASP A 152 2.83 7.66 12.69
N ASN A 153 3.08 7.23 13.93
CA ASN A 153 3.78 8.03 14.95
C ASN A 153 5.25 8.29 14.57
N ASP A 154 5.94 7.30 14.00
CA ASP A 154 7.30 7.46 13.49
C ASP A 154 7.36 8.41 12.29
N ALA A 155 6.42 8.30 11.34
CA ALA A 155 6.31 9.21 10.20
C ALA A 155 6.08 10.67 10.64
N VAL A 156 5.20 10.90 11.61
CA VAL A 156 4.98 12.22 12.24
C VAL A 156 6.23 12.71 12.96
N THR A 157 7.04 11.81 13.54
CA THR A 157 8.28 12.17 14.24
C THR A 157 9.40 12.53 13.25
N ILE A 158 9.56 11.78 12.16
CA ILE A 158 10.45 12.09 11.04
C ILE A 158 10.06 13.44 10.41
N GLN A 159 8.76 13.70 10.21
CA GLN A 159 8.28 14.98 9.68
C GLN A 159 8.63 16.17 10.61
N LYS A 160 8.55 16.00 11.93
CA LYS A 160 8.97 17.02 12.91
C LYS A 160 10.49 17.30 12.81
N TYR A 161 11.32 16.27 12.65
CA TYR A 161 12.76 16.47 12.47
C TYR A 161 13.07 17.17 11.14
N ALA A 162 12.43 16.77 10.03
CA ALA A 162 12.58 17.46 8.74
C ALA A 162 12.22 18.96 8.84
N GLN A 163 11.12 19.32 9.52
CA GLN A 163 10.76 20.72 9.74
C GLN A 163 11.78 21.50 10.60
N GLN A 164 12.40 20.84 11.58
CA GLN A 164 13.48 21.44 12.39
C GLN A 164 14.74 21.65 11.55
N ASP A 165 15.11 20.69 10.71
CA ASP A 165 16.29 20.78 9.84
C ASP A 165 16.09 21.78 8.70
N ASP A 166 14.89 21.90 8.11
CA ASP A 166 14.52 23.02 7.24
C ASP A 166 14.66 24.38 7.95
N GLY A 167 14.38 24.42 9.26
CA GLY A 167 14.63 25.59 10.11
C GLY A 167 16.13 25.93 10.19
N LYS A 168 16.97 24.94 10.53
CA LYS A 168 18.44 25.09 10.60
C LYS A 168 19.04 25.48 9.25
N LEU A 169 18.61 24.82 8.17
CA LEU A 169 19.06 25.10 6.80
C LEU A 169 18.79 26.56 6.41
N ARG A 170 17.58 27.09 6.66
CA ARG A 170 17.27 28.51 6.39
C ARG A 170 18.16 29.47 7.17
N VAL A 171 18.46 29.18 8.44
CA VAL A 171 19.40 30.00 9.25
C VAL A 171 20.82 29.93 8.72
N LEU A 172 21.30 28.74 8.34
CA LEU A 172 22.64 28.55 7.78
C LEU A 172 22.78 29.22 6.40
N THR A 173 21.78 29.11 5.53
CA THR A 173 21.76 29.80 4.23
C THR A 173 21.83 31.33 4.40
N GLN A 174 21.02 31.91 5.30
CA GLN A 174 21.09 33.35 5.60
C GLN A 174 22.46 33.77 6.16
N GLN A 175 23.14 32.90 6.92
CA GLN A 175 24.48 33.18 7.41
C GLN A 175 25.53 33.12 6.29
N VAL A 176 25.42 32.14 5.37
CA VAL A 176 26.27 32.05 4.17
C VAL A 176 26.07 33.27 3.26
N GLU A 177 24.84 33.72 3.06
CA GLU A 177 24.51 34.94 2.30
C GLU A 177 25.18 36.17 2.91
N LYS A 178 25.05 36.39 4.23
CA LYS A 178 25.72 37.50 4.95
C LYS A 178 27.24 37.46 4.79
N MET A 179 27.86 36.31 5.10
CA MET A 179 29.32 36.15 4.96
C MET A 179 29.78 36.38 3.50
N THR A 180 28.96 36.00 2.52
CA THR A 180 29.23 36.24 1.10
C THR A 180 29.10 37.72 0.73
N MET A 181 28.13 38.45 1.29
CA MET A 181 28.02 39.91 1.12
C MET A 181 29.21 40.63 1.76
N GLU A 182 29.59 40.27 2.98
CA GLU A 182 30.77 40.84 3.67
C GLU A 182 32.08 40.58 2.90
N ALA A 183 32.27 39.35 2.40
CA ALA A 183 33.43 39.02 1.59
C ALA A 183 33.48 39.83 0.27
N ASN A 184 32.33 40.06 -0.36
CA ASN A 184 32.24 40.91 -1.55
C ASN A 184 32.48 42.39 -1.25
N GLN A 185 32.05 42.89 -0.08
CA GLN A 185 32.36 44.25 0.37
C GLN A 185 33.86 44.42 0.63
N LYS A 186 34.47 43.49 1.39
CA LYS A 186 35.92 43.49 1.66
C LYS A 186 36.76 43.40 0.38
N ARG A 187 36.32 42.60 -0.60
CA ARG A 187 36.96 42.56 -1.93
C ARG A 187 36.88 43.92 -2.63
N LYS A 188 35.71 44.56 -2.70
CA LYS A 188 35.58 45.90 -3.32
C LYS A 188 36.46 46.95 -2.64
N ILE A 189 36.60 46.91 -1.31
CA ILE A 189 37.52 47.80 -0.59
C ILE A 189 38.96 47.51 -1.03
N LEU A 190 39.39 46.25 -1.03
CA LEU A 190 40.73 45.87 -1.49
C LEU A 190 41.01 46.26 -2.95
N ASP A 191 40.02 46.09 -3.84
CA ASP A 191 40.12 46.49 -5.25
C ASP A 191 40.30 48.02 -5.38
N ASN A 192 39.56 48.82 -4.59
CA ASN A 192 39.71 50.27 -4.54
C ASN A 192 41.09 50.69 -4.01
N GLU A 193 41.50 50.20 -2.84
CA GLU A 193 42.80 50.49 -2.21
C GLU A 193 43.97 50.12 -3.13
N LEU A 194 43.83 49.04 -3.90
CA LEU A 194 44.79 48.64 -4.94
C LEU A 194 44.83 49.65 -6.09
N THR A 195 43.67 50.14 -6.58
CA THR A 195 43.66 51.18 -7.62
C THR A 195 44.22 52.52 -7.14
N GLU A 196 43.95 52.91 -5.89
CA GLU A 196 44.52 54.11 -5.29
C GLU A 196 46.04 53.97 -5.14
N THR A 197 46.53 52.83 -4.63
CA THR A 197 47.97 52.52 -4.55
C THR A 197 48.65 52.56 -5.93
N ILE A 198 48.02 52.00 -6.97
CA ILE A 198 48.55 52.03 -8.34
C ILE A 198 48.57 53.47 -8.88
N SER A 199 47.55 54.28 -8.61
CA SER A 199 47.53 55.68 -9.04
C SER A 199 48.62 56.51 -8.36
N ALA A 200 48.82 56.34 -7.04
CA ALA A 200 49.89 56.99 -6.30
C ALA A 200 51.29 56.56 -6.79
N GLN A 201 51.46 55.27 -7.15
CA GLN A 201 52.71 54.80 -7.76
C GLN A 201 52.98 55.46 -9.12
N ILE A 202 51.95 55.59 -9.97
CA ILE A 202 52.06 56.28 -11.27
C ILE A 202 52.40 57.77 -11.08
N GLU A 203 51.80 58.44 -10.09
CA GLU A 203 52.12 59.83 -9.74
C GLU A 203 53.57 59.98 -9.23
N LEU A 204 54.05 59.04 -8.39
CA LEU A 204 55.44 59.02 -7.92
C LEU A 204 56.43 58.77 -9.06
N ASP A 205 56.15 57.85 -9.97
CA ASP A 205 57.00 57.58 -11.14
C ASP A 205 57.02 58.79 -12.10
N LYS A 206 55.86 59.43 -12.31
CA LYS A 206 55.73 60.68 -13.08
C LYS A 206 56.52 61.82 -12.43
N ALA A 207 56.43 61.99 -11.11
CA ALA A 207 57.25 62.95 -10.38
C ALA A 207 58.74 62.63 -10.48
N ALA A 208 59.14 61.36 -10.43
CA ALA A 208 60.53 60.94 -10.58
C ALA A 208 61.08 61.15 -12.00
N GLU A 209 60.25 61.02 -13.05
CA GLU A 209 60.61 61.45 -14.41
C GLU A 209 60.79 62.97 -14.49
N ASP A 210 59.88 63.73 -13.90
CA ASP A 210 59.90 65.19 -13.94
C ASP A 210 61.08 65.77 -13.14
N PHE A 211 61.44 65.19 -11.99
CA PHE A 211 62.69 65.49 -11.28
C PHE A 211 63.94 65.18 -12.13
N ARG A 212 63.94 64.07 -12.88
CA ARG A 212 65.05 63.75 -13.81
C ARG A 212 65.15 64.77 -14.94
N ARG A 213 64.02 65.22 -15.50
CA ARG A 213 63.97 66.28 -16.51
C ARG A 213 64.49 67.61 -15.95
N VAL A 214 63.93 68.10 -14.84
CA VAL A 214 64.33 69.38 -14.22
C VAL A 214 65.79 69.35 -13.76
N HIS A 215 66.31 68.21 -13.29
CA HIS A 215 67.73 68.08 -12.99
C HIS A 215 68.61 68.18 -14.25
N HIS A 216 68.19 67.60 -15.38
CA HIS A 216 68.91 67.73 -16.65
C HIS A 216 68.88 69.17 -17.19
N GLU A 217 67.71 69.82 -17.17
CA GLU A 217 67.54 71.24 -17.54
C GLU A 217 68.42 72.15 -16.65
N ARG A 218 68.48 71.89 -15.33
CA ARG A 218 69.37 72.60 -14.40
C ARG A 218 70.85 72.39 -14.72
N GLN A 219 71.27 71.17 -15.05
CA GLN A 219 72.67 70.87 -15.42
C GLN A 219 73.08 71.61 -16.71
N GLU A 220 72.18 71.67 -17.70
CA GLU A 220 72.43 72.39 -18.95
C GLU A 220 72.45 73.92 -18.72
N LEU A 221 71.57 74.46 -17.86
CA LEU A 221 71.64 75.86 -17.43
C LEU A 221 72.95 76.19 -16.68
N ILE A 222 73.43 75.29 -15.82
CA ILE A 222 74.73 75.45 -15.14
C ILE A 222 75.87 75.48 -16.18
N ARG A 223 75.89 74.54 -17.13
CA ARG A 223 76.87 74.50 -18.23
C ARG A 223 76.88 75.79 -19.06
N GLN A 224 75.71 76.36 -19.34
CA GLN A 224 75.56 77.64 -20.05
C GLN A 224 76.07 78.83 -19.21
N TRP A 225 75.81 78.83 -17.90
CA TRP A 225 76.37 79.81 -16.97
C TRP A 225 77.89 79.72 -16.85
N GLU A 226 78.45 78.52 -16.73
CA GLU A 226 79.90 78.27 -16.72
C GLU A 226 80.56 78.79 -17.99
N SER A 227 80.00 78.48 -19.17
CA SER A 227 80.50 79.00 -20.44
C SER A 227 80.39 80.52 -20.56
N THR A 228 79.35 81.12 -19.95
CA THR A 228 79.19 82.59 -19.90
C THR A 228 80.24 83.23 -18.98
N ILE A 229 80.55 82.60 -17.84
CA ILE A 229 81.61 83.04 -16.92
C ILE A 229 82.99 82.90 -17.56
N GLU A 230 83.27 81.82 -18.31
CA GLU A 230 84.51 81.70 -19.09
C GLU A 230 84.65 82.82 -20.14
N GLN A 231 83.56 83.16 -20.83
CA GLN A 231 83.55 84.26 -21.81
C GLN A 231 83.76 85.61 -21.13
N MET A 232 83.19 85.81 -19.93
CA MET A 232 83.41 87.02 -19.13
C MET A 232 84.88 87.11 -18.67
N GLN A 233 85.47 86.03 -18.14
CA GLN A 233 86.88 86.01 -17.74
C GLN A 233 87.83 86.27 -18.92
N LYS A 234 87.52 85.76 -20.11
CA LYS A 234 88.27 86.08 -21.35
C LYS A 234 88.13 87.57 -21.70
N ARG A 235 86.94 88.15 -21.55
CA ARG A 235 86.70 89.60 -21.73
C ARG A 235 87.43 90.46 -20.69
N ASP A 236 87.48 90.04 -19.44
CA ASP A 236 88.22 90.74 -18.39
C ASP A 236 89.74 90.71 -18.68
N GLN A 237 90.27 89.57 -19.16
CA GLN A 237 91.66 89.46 -19.63
C GLN A 237 91.95 90.33 -20.88
N GLU A 238 91.00 90.41 -21.83
CA GLU A 238 91.07 91.33 -22.98
C GLU A 238 91.07 92.79 -22.52
N ILE A 239 90.27 93.14 -21.51
CA ILE A 239 90.18 94.48 -20.91
C ILE A 239 91.47 94.84 -20.15
N ASP A 240 92.02 93.94 -19.34
CA ASP A 240 93.30 94.13 -18.65
C ASP A 240 94.46 94.32 -19.64
N HIS A 241 94.47 93.55 -20.74
CA HIS A 241 95.43 93.73 -21.82
C HIS A 241 95.28 95.11 -22.49
N CYS A 242 94.05 95.55 -22.77
CA CYS A 242 93.77 96.89 -23.27
C CYS A 242 94.16 98.00 -22.27
N ALA A 243 93.99 97.77 -20.96
CA ALA A 243 94.39 98.69 -19.90
C ALA A 243 95.91 98.81 -19.80
N LEU A 244 96.65 97.71 -19.96
CA LEU A 244 98.12 97.71 -20.05
C LEU A 244 98.61 98.48 -21.28
N LEU A 245 98.00 98.28 -22.45
CA LEU A 245 98.29 99.06 -23.66
C LEU A 245 97.98 100.55 -23.46
N LEU A 246 96.84 100.90 -22.85
CA LEU A 246 96.50 102.27 -22.47
C LEU A 246 97.50 102.88 -21.46
N ALA A 247 98.03 102.08 -20.53
CA ALA A 247 99.05 102.52 -19.59
C ALA A 247 100.40 102.79 -20.29
N GLN A 248 100.80 101.94 -21.24
CA GLN A 248 101.98 102.17 -22.09
C GLN A 248 101.82 103.45 -22.92
N VAL A 249 100.71 103.61 -23.65
CA VAL A 249 100.41 104.82 -24.43
C VAL A 249 100.36 106.07 -23.54
N ARG A 250 99.78 106.01 -22.34
CA ARG A 250 99.83 107.11 -21.36
C ARG A 250 101.25 107.41 -20.86
N GLN A 251 102.13 106.40 -20.75
CA GLN A 251 103.54 106.62 -20.43
C GLN A 251 104.30 107.28 -21.59
N GLU A 252 103.98 106.93 -22.85
CA GLU A 252 104.51 107.61 -24.02
C GLU A 252 104.02 109.06 -24.14
N ILE A 253 102.73 109.31 -23.89
CA ILE A 253 102.16 110.66 -23.81
C ILE A 253 102.90 111.48 -22.76
N ARG A 254 103.14 110.95 -21.54
CA ARG A 254 103.95 111.64 -20.52
C ARG A 254 105.38 111.95 -21.00
N LYS A 255 106.07 111.00 -21.63
CA LYS A 255 107.40 111.24 -22.23
C LYS A 255 107.36 112.36 -23.29
N LYS A 256 106.31 112.42 -24.12
CA LYS A 256 106.12 113.50 -25.12
C LYS A 256 105.76 114.83 -24.46
N GLU A 257 104.90 114.83 -23.44
CA GLU A 257 104.57 116.01 -22.62
C GLU A 257 105.80 116.58 -21.92
N ASP A 258 106.69 115.74 -21.40
CA ASP A 258 107.90 116.20 -20.71
C ASP A 258 108.90 116.82 -21.71
N VAL A 259 109.05 116.24 -22.91
CA VAL A 259 109.77 116.90 -24.02
C VAL A 259 109.10 118.22 -24.43
N ILE A 260 107.76 118.30 -24.42
CA ILE A 260 107.04 119.56 -24.66
C ILE A 260 107.29 120.57 -23.53
N LYS A 261 107.32 120.16 -22.26
CA LYS A 261 107.68 121.00 -21.11
C LYS A 261 109.12 121.49 -21.21
N GLU A 262 110.06 120.68 -21.70
CA GLU A 262 111.43 121.10 -22.01
C GLU A 262 111.48 122.14 -23.13
N LYS A 263 110.72 121.95 -24.22
CA LYS A 263 110.62 122.95 -25.30
C LYS A 263 109.94 124.25 -24.84
N ILE A 264 108.92 124.16 -23.98
CA ILE A 264 108.29 125.33 -23.35
C ILE A 264 109.29 126.03 -22.41
N ARG A 265 110.08 125.31 -21.62
CA ARG A 265 111.15 125.89 -20.78
C ARG A 265 112.26 126.54 -21.60
N PHE A 266 112.66 125.94 -22.72
CA PHE A 266 113.61 126.52 -23.65
C PHE A 266 113.07 127.83 -24.24
N LEU A 267 111.82 127.84 -24.71
CA LEU A 267 111.17 129.03 -25.26
C LEU A 267 110.90 130.10 -24.17
N ALA A 268 110.63 129.68 -22.93
CA ALA A 268 110.54 130.56 -21.76
C ALA A 268 111.89 131.18 -21.37
N ASN A 269 113.01 130.46 -21.53
CA ASN A 269 114.35 131.02 -21.36
C ASN A 269 114.70 132.00 -22.48
N GLU A 270 114.38 131.70 -23.74
CA GLU A 270 114.66 132.61 -24.86
C GLU A 270 113.78 133.87 -24.85
N THR A 271 112.52 133.75 -24.43
CA THR A 271 111.68 134.93 -24.13
C THR A 271 112.15 135.64 -22.85
N GLY A 272 112.66 134.91 -21.85
CA GLY A 272 113.31 135.46 -20.67
C GLY A 272 114.55 136.29 -21.00
N ASN A 273 115.41 135.81 -21.91
CA ASN A 273 116.58 136.51 -22.42
C ASN A 273 116.17 137.81 -23.14
N ASN A 274 115.17 137.75 -24.03
CA ASN A 274 114.61 138.95 -24.66
C ASN A 274 114.03 139.93 -23.63
N VAL A 275 113.29 139.44 -22.63
CA VAL A 275 112.77 140.25 -21.51
C VAL A 275 113.88 140.78 -20.60
N GLU A 276 115.06 140.16 -20.51
CA GLU A 276 116.24 140.76 -19.86
C GLU A 276 116.85 141.88 -20.70
N TYR A 277 116.91 141.74 -22.03
CA TYR A 277 117.34 142.85 -22.90
C TYR A 277 116.34 144.03 -22.81
N GLU A 278 115.03 143.76 -22.85
CA GLU A 278 113.98 144.78 -22.60
C GLU A 278 114.04 145.34 -21.17
N LYS A 279 114.41 144.54 -20.15
CA LYS A 279 114.58 145.05 -18.79
C LYS A 279 115.86 145.85 -18.59
N ARG A 280 116.94 145.61 -19.36
CA ARG A 280 118.11 146.51 -19.36
C ARG A 280 117.75 147.88 -19.93
N ILE A 281 116.81 147.93 -20.88
CA ILE A 281 116.18 149.18 -21.34
C ILE A 281 115.25 149.74 -20.24
N SER A 282 114.25 148.98 -19.79
CA SER A 282 113.24 149.45 -18.81
C SER A 282 113.80 149.75 -17.41
N VAL A 283 114.98 149.24 -17.01
CA VAL A 283 115.62 149.62 -15.73
C VAL A 283 116.35 150.96 -15.84
N ALA A 284 116.86 151.31 -17.04
CA ALA A 284 117.27 152.68 -17.31
C ALA A 284 116.08 153.65 -17.22
N ASP A 285 114.88 153.23 -17.63
CA ASP A 285 113.65 154.03 -17.49
C ASP A 285 113.06 154.05 -16.06
N ARG A 286 113.08 152.92 -15.34
CA ARG A 286 112.30 152.72 -14.09
C ARG A 286 113.07 152.85 -12.77
N GLN A 287 114.32 153.30 -12.78
CA GLN A 287 114.91 153.90 -11.58
C GLN A 287 114.13 155.15 -11.09
N ALA A 288 113.08 155.57 -11.82
CA ALA A 288 112.12 156.61 -11.46
C ALA A 288 110.76 156.19 -10.72
N ALA A 289 110.54 155.02 -10.00
CA ALA A 289 109.14 154.38 -9.72
C ALA A 289 108.36 153.87 -8.32
N LYS A 290 108.31 152.60 -7.63
CA LYS A 290 107.08 151.53 -7.31
C LYS A 290 106.47 150.60 -5.90
N LEU A 291 105.22 149.65 -5.71
CA LEU A 291 104.43 148.41 -4.65
C LEU A 291 102.86 147.33 -4.57
N ARG A 292 102.28 146.14 -3.74
CA ARG A 292 100.77 145.15 -3.50
C ARG A 292 100.14 143.73 -2.44
N LEU A 293 98.83 142.88 -2.26
CA LEU A 293 98.10 141.57 -1.24
C LEU A 293 96.55 140.50 -1.19
N ASP A 294 95.92 139.39 -0.28
CA ASP A 294 94.72 138.04 -0.23
C ASP A 294 93.52 137.14 0.93
N TYR A 295 92.64 135.85 0.95
CA TYR A 295 91.29 135.01 1.84
C TYR A 295 90.59 133.29 2.25
N GLN A 296 89.27 132.65 2.78
CA GLN A 296 88.55 131.15 3.50
C GLN A 296 86.88 130.26 3.55
N ASN A 297 85.93 129.15 4.14
CA ASN A 297 85.28 127.85 5.21
C ASN A 297 83.85 126.58 5.19
N GLN A 298 83.11 125.59 6.16
CA GLN A 298 81.94 124.20 6.20
C GLN A 298 80.78 123.27 7.37
N ASP A 299 79.78 122.06 7.35
CA ASP A 299 78.57 121.16 8.36
C ASP A 299 77.71 119.47 8.51
N ALA A 300 76.46 118.82 9.22
CA ALA A 300 75.73 117.25 9.72
C ALA A 300 74.05 116.41 10.08
N TYR A 301 73.52 115.08 10.73
CA TYR A 301 72.03 114.07 10.90
C TYR A 301 71.31 112.67 11.95
N ARG A 302 69.99 111.80 12.05
CA ARG A 302 69.19 110.45 12.98
C ARG A 302 67.56 109.50 12.92
N VAL A 303 66.60 108.38 13.50
CA VAL A 303 66.02 106.91 14.40
C VAL A 303 64.30 106.15 14.66
N GLN A 304 63.38 105.01 15.26
CA GLN A 304 62.75 103.35 15.64
C GLN A 304 61.23 102.69 16.54
N LEU A 305 60.31 101.47 16.99
CA LEU A 305 59.42 99.89 16.93
C LEU A 305 58.25 98.89 18.06
N GLN A 306 57.15 97.76 17.99
CA GLN A 306 56.15 96.62 19.03
C GLN A 306 54.71 95.40 18.80
N ASP A 307 53.68 94.33 19.39
CA ASP A 307 53.00 93.00 20.42
C ASP A 307 51.39 91.97 20.51
N GLU A 308 50.81 90.66 21.19
CA GLU A 308 49.27 89.67 21.44
C GLU A 308 48.72 88.10 22.36
N CYS A 309 47.62 87.02 22.72
CA CYS A 309 46.01 86.20 22.92
C CYS A 309 45.30 84.58 23.69
N PHE A 310 43.93 83.84 23.98
CA PHE A 310 43.18 82.29 24.61
C PHE A 310 41.44 81.56 24.97
N LEU A 311 40.49 80.39 25.46
CA LEU A 311 39.84 78.75 25.98
C LEU A 311 38.13 78.03 26.44
N CYS A 312 37.17 76.85 26.92
CA CYS A 312 36.54 75.21 27.41
C CYS A 312 34.84 74.50 27.97
N THR A 313 33.89 73.30 28.44
CA THR A 313 33.19 71.63 28.74
C THR A 313 31.58 70.94 29.54
N LEU A 314 30.61 69.75 29.96
CA LEU A 314 29.80 68.11 30.06
C LEU A 314 28.30 67.28 30.94
N HIS A 315 27.51 65.90 31.00
CA HIS A 315 26.10 65.06 31.81
C HIS A 315 25.22 63.35 31.96
N PHE A 316 24.02 62.65 32.74
CA PHE A 316 23.12 61.06 32.93
C PHE A 316 21.57 60.29 33.76
N ASN A 317 20.80 58.90 33.88
CA ASN A 317 19.34 58.09 34.66
C ASN A 317 18.43 56.40 34.80
N PRO A 318 17.28 55.68 35.64
CA PRO A 318 16.40 54.11 35.94
C PRO A 318 14.74 53.36 36.55
N LEU A 319 14.07 51.95 36.84
CA LEU A 319 12.51 51.15 37.42
C LEU A 319 11.76 49.44 37.86
N CYS A 320 10.44 48.80 38.48
CA CYS A 320 9.60 47.21 38.80
C CYS A 320 7.99 46.49 39.60
N LEU A 321 7.22 45.11 39.76
CA LEU A 321 5.75 44.33 40.54
C LEU A 321 4.84 42.64 40.70
N VAL A 322 3.67 41.96 41.53
CA VAL A 322 2.64 40.44 41.66
C VAL A 322 1.24 39.74 42.78
N THR A 323 0.20 38.61 43.22
CA THR A 323 -0.78 37.05 43.30
C THR A 323 -2.32 36.45 44.26
N LEU A 324 -3.34 35.31 44.70
CA LEU A 324 -4.25 33.73 44.81
C LEU A 324 -5.76 33.09 45.81
N PHE A 325 -6.78 31.95 46.25
CA PHE A 325 -7.70 30.38 46.38
C PHE A 325 -9.25 29.78 47.32
N ARG A 326 -10.28 28.65 47.78
CA ARG A 326 -11.14 27.04 47.98
C ARG A 326 -12.76 26.37 48.74
N LEU A 327 -13.50 24.99 49.02
CA LEU A 327 -15.07 24.22 49.58
C LEU A 327 -15.68 22.54 50.26
N SER A 328 -16.86 21.57 50.74
CA SER A 328 -18.51 20.95 51.22
C SER A 328 -19.30 19.35 51.91
N HIS A 329 -20.71 18.77 52.36
CA HIS A 329 -21.52 17.29 53.06
C HIS A 329 -23.26 16.52 53.39
N VAL A 330 -23.91 15.23 54.06
CA VAL A 330 -25.51 14.33 54.32
C VAL A 330 -26.22 13.02 55.49
N LYS A 331 -27.38 12.00 55.92
CA LYS A 331 -28.97 11.09 55.94
C LYS A 331 -29.85 9.75 56.99
N ASP A 332 -31.31 9.14 57.16
CA ASP A 332 -32.47 7.77 57.58
C ASP A 332 -33.37 6.78 58.93
N GLN A 333 -34.51 5.73 59.34
CA GLN A 333 -36.02 4.73 59.29
C GLN A 333 -36.92 3.41 60.37
N ASN A 334 -38.35 2.74 60.58
CA ASN A 334 -39.21 1.35 61.41
C ASN A 334 -40.95 0.65 61.84
N VAL A 335 -41.67 -0.68 62.34
CA VAL A 335 -43.29 -1.38 62.88
C VAL A 335 -44.09 -3.02 63.49
N ASN A 336 -45.45 -3.54 64.13
CA ASN A 336 -46.39 -5.06 64.55
C ASN A 336 -47.98 -5.68 65.44
N LEU A 337 -48.85 -7.01 65.62
CA LEU A 337 -50.27 -7.70 66.57
C LEU A 337 -51.39 -9.27 66.71
N SER A 338 -52.51 -9.90 67.65
CA SER A 338 -53.72 -11.27 67.77
C SER A 338 -55.00 -12.07 68.97
N ASN A 339 -56.12 -13.19 68.99
CA ASN A 339 -57.33 -14.04 70.08
C ASN A 339 -58.58 -15.49 70.13
N LYS A 340 -59.70 -16.13 71.08
CA LYS A 340 -60.82 -17.58 71.29
C LYS A 340 -62.18 -18.31 72.43
N LEU A 341 -63.31 -19.44 72.46
CA LEU A 341 -64.49 -20.31 73.56
C LEU A 341 -65.94 -21.61 73.59
N LYS A 342 -66.82 -22.40 74.65
CA LYS A 342 -68.37 -23.27 75.17
C LYS A 342 -69.41 -24.88 75.29
N PHE A 343 -70.52 -25.55 76.21
CA PHE A 343 -71.75 -26.94 76.33
C PHE A 343 -73.03 -27.74 77.52
N VAL A 344 -74.15 -28.87 77.55
CA VAL A 344 -75.42 -29.73 78.59
C VAL A 344 -76.58 -31.24 78.48
N THR A 345 -77.72 -32.19 79.09
CA THR A 345 -78.90 -32.96 80.28
C THR A 345 -80.20 -34.36 80.29
N GLU A 346 -81.15 -35.16 81.28
CA GLU A 346 -82.37 -36.54 81.38
C GLU A 346 -83.62 -37.37 82.58
N LYS A 347 -84.81 -38.44 82.59
CA LYS A 347 -85.83 -39.52 83.68
C LYS A 347 -87.38 -40.65 83.66
N THR A 348 -88.14 -41.66 84.62
CA THR A 348 -89.72 -42.58 84.86
C THR A 348 -90.49 -44.06 85.79
N LEU A 349 -91.89 -44.76 86.02
CA LEU A 349 -92.72 -46.10 86.95
C LEU A 349 -94.43 -46.95 87.14
N SER A 350 -95.11 -48.19 87.86
CA SER A 350 -96.72 -48.96 88.28
C SER A 350 -97.48 -50.58 88.93
N LEU A 351 -98.87 -51.15 89.42
CA LEU A 351 -99.69 -52.66 90.06
C LEU A 351 -101.40 -53.30 90.65
N GLU A 352 -102.15 -54.65 91.01
CA GLU A 352 -103.61 -55.36 91.86
C GLU A 352 -104.74 -56.90 91.87
N GLU A 353 -105.84 -57.56 92.77
CA GLU A 353 -107.16 -58.83 92.79
C GLU A 353 -108.10 -60.02 93.95
N LYS A 354 -109.47 -60.81 94.06
CA LYS A 354 -110.44 -61.95 95.11
C LYS A 354 -111.97 -63.11 95.05
N ALA A 355 -112.75 -64.14 95.96
CA ALA A 355 -114.24 -65.20 96.02
C ALA A 355 -115.15 -66.46 97.15
N PHE A 356 -116.52 -67.25 97.22
CA PHE A 356 -117.42 -68.50 98.21
C PHE A 356 -119.08 -69.48 98.26
N ARG A 357 -119.77 -70.67 99.06
CA ARG A 357 -121.36 -71.56 99.30
C ARG A 357 -122.11 -72.96 100.34
N MET A 358 -123.47 -73.74 100.48
CA MET A 358 -124.37 -74.95 101.49
C MET A 358 -125.91 -76.07 101.40
N GLU A 359 -126.71 -77.12 102.26
CA GLU A 359 -128.18 -78.22 102.23
C GLU A 359 -129.22 -79.36 103.39
N GLU A 360 -130.40 -80.42 103.34
CA GLU A 360 -131.64 -81.33 104.35
C GLU A 360 -132.57 -83.01 104.55
N ILE A 361 -133.94 -83.62 105.10
CA ILE A 361 -134.61 -85.16 105.72
C ILE A 361 -136.00 -86.31 105.70
N LEU A 362 -136.21 -87.38 106.66
CA LEU A 362 -136.54 -88.94 106.84
C LEU A 362 -137.55 -90.04 106.21
N LYS A 363 -138.92 -90.17 106.34
CA LYS A 363 -139.68 -91.37 105.77
C LYS A 363 -140.15 -91.15 104.33
N GLU A 364 -140.41 -89.88 104.03
CA GLU A 364 -140.05 -89.25 102.77
C GLU A 364 -138.69 -89.78 102.24
N GLU A 365 -137.60 -89.79 103.05
CA GLU A 365 -136.28 -90.28 102.57
C GLU A 365 -136.26 -91.71 102.04
N GLU A 366 -137.09 -92.68 102.44
CA GLU A 366 -137.00 -94.00 101.79
C GLU A 366 -137.55 -93.99 100.34
N LYS A 367 -138.59 -93.20 100.07
CA LYS A 367 -139.11 -93.01 98.71
C LYS A 367 -138.21 -92.08 97.92
N ILE A 368 -137.83 -90.96 98.53
CA ILE A 368 -136.86 -90.01 98.00
C ILE A 368 -135.57 -90.75 97.68
N VAL A 369 -135.03 -91.65 98.52
CA VAL A 369 -133.79 -92.41 98.23
C VAL A 369 -133.90 -93.21 96.95
N LYS A 370 -135.03 -93.88 96.64
CA LYS A 370 -135.17 -94.61 95.36
C LYS A 370 -135.33 -93.68 94.15
N GLU A 371 -136.00 -92.54 94.32
CA GLU A 371 -136.03 -91.47 93.32
C GLU A 371 -134.66 -90.79 93.17
N LYS A 372 -133.87 -90.70 94.25
CA LYS A 372 -132.52 -90.16 94.30
C LYS A 372 -131.51 -91.15 93.78
N GLU A 373 -131.69 -92.46 93.89
CA GLU A 373 -130.84 -93.47 93.25
C GLU A 373 -131.03 -93.46 91.73
N THR A 374 -132.28 -93.35 91.26
CA THR A 374 -132.58 -93.22 89.83
C THR A 374 -132.10 -91.87 89.28
N GLN A 375 -132.35 -90.76 89.98
CA GLN A 375 -131.75 -89.44 89.66
C GLN A 375 -130.21 -89.49 89.72
N MET A 376 -129.61 -90.14 90.72
CA MET A 376 -128.15 -90.28 90.88
C MET A 376 -127.53 -91.09 89.75
N ASN A 377 -128.19 -92.14 89.26
CA ASN A 377 -127.66 -92.92 88.14
C ASN A 377 -127.81 -92.17 86.81
N GLN A 378 -128.91 -91.43 86.60
CA GLN A 378 -129.02 -90.48 85.48
C GLN A 378 -127.97 -89.36 85.57
N LEU A 379 -127.71 -88.82 86.77
CA LEU A 379 -126.69 -87.81 87.02
C LEU A 379 -125.26 -88.36 86.86
N LYS A 380 -124.98 -89.63 87.21
CA LYS A 380 -123.70 -90.30 86.95
C LYS A 380 -123.47 -90.48 85.45
N GLU A 381 -124.48 -90.90 84.69
CA GLU A 381 -124.39 -90.95 83.23
C GLU A 381 -124.16 -89.57 82.61
N LEU A 382 -124.93 -88.56 83.06
CA LEU A 382 -124.79 -87.18 82.60
C LEU A 382 -123.40 -86.63 82.94
N HIS A 383 -122.90 -86.89 84.15
CA HIS A 383 -121.58 -86.51 84.61
C HIS A 383 -120.48 -87.21 83.80
N PHE A 384 -120.61 -88.51 83.50
CA PHE A 384 -119.67 -89.23 82.65
C PHE A 384 -119.62 -88.65 81.23
N LYS A 385 -120.80 -88.45 80.61
CA LYS A 385 -120.93 -87.80 79.29
C LYS A 385 -120.32 -86.40 79.28
N LYS A 386 -120.60 -85.58 80.30
CA LYS A 386 -120.03 -84.22 80.45
C LYS A 386 -118.53 -84.22 80.77
N THR A 387 -118.02 -85.23 81.48
CA THR A 387 -116.58 -85.41 81.71
C THR A 387 -115.86 -85.78 80.40
N GLN A 388 -116.47 -86.64 79.58
CA GLN A 388 -115.95 -87.01 78.26
C GLN A 388 -115.99 -85.83 77.28
N GLU A 389 -117.09 -85.07 77.23
CA GLU A 389 -117.16 -83.80 76.49
C GLU A 389 -116.07 -82.81 76.93
N LEU A 390 -115.89 -82.61 78.23
CA LEU A 390 -114.90 -81.71 78.80
C LEU A 390 -113.46 -82.15 78.48
N GLN A 391 -113.18 -83.45 78.46
CA GLN A 391 -111.90 -83.99 78.05
C GLN A 391 -111.63 -83.73 76.55
N ILE A 392 -112.62 -83.96 75.69
CA ILE A 392 -112.52 -83.66 74.24
C ILE A 392 -112.29 -82.16 74.00
N GLN A 393 -112.92 -81.27 74.80
CA GLN A 393 -112.67 -79.83 74.68
C GLN A 393 -111.27 -79.44 75.20
N ARG A 394 -110.75 -80.06 76.26
CA ARG A 394 -109.36 -79.87 76.73
C ARG A 394 -108.33 -80.35 75.71
N GLU A 395 -108.63 -81.40 74.94
CA GLU A 395 -107.75 -81.88 73.88
C GLU A 395 -107.75 -80.93 72.67
N LYS A 396 -108.91 -80.37 72.30
CA LYS A 396 -109.00 -79.29 71.31
C LYS A 396 -108.29 -78.01 71.76
N GLU A 397 -108.47 -77.62 73.02
CA GLU A 397 -107.79 -76.48 73.64
C GLU A 397 -106.26 -76.62 73.53
N LYS A 398 -105.72 -77.81 73.85
CA LYS A 398 -104.29 -78.12 73.68
C LYS A 398 -103.82 -78.05 72.23
N SER A 399 -104.60 -78.54 71.26
CA SER A 399 -104.27 -78.41 69.82
C SER A 399 -104.19 -76.95 69.41
N ILE A 400 -105.21 -76.16 69.78
CA ILE A 400 -105.28 -74.73 69.46
C ILE A 400 -104.14 -73.95 70.14
N ILE A 401 -103.74 -74.30 71.36
CA ILE A 401 -102.57 -73.72 72.03
C ILE A 401 -101.28 -74.05 71.25
N ALA A 402 -101.08 -75.30 70.83
CA ALA A 402 -99.92 -75.68 70.02
C ALA A 402 -99.88 -74.99 68.65
N GLU A 403 -101.04 -74.79 68.00
CA GLU A 403 -101.18 -74.01 66.77
C GLU A 403 -100.88 -72.52 67.00
N ILE A 404 -101.34 -71.95 68.11
CA ILE A 404 -101.03 -70.57 68.51
C ILE A 404 -99.53 -70.40 68.81
N GLU A 405 -98.87 -71.40 69.42
CA GLU A 405 -97.43 -71.36 69.67
C GLU A 405 -96.61 -71.53 68.38
N GLY A 406 -97.01 -72.44 67.49
CA GLY A 406 -96.41 -72.61 66.17
C GLY A 406 -96.54 -71.38 65.28
N THR A 407 -97.73 -70.75 65.26
CA THR A 407 -97.94 -69.49 64.52
C THR A 407 -97.20 -68.31 65.16
N ARG A 408 -97.11 -68.21 66.49
CA ARG A 408 -96.25 -67.23 67.19
C ARG A 408 -94.77 -67.43 66.88
N ALA A 409 -94.29 -68.67 66.78
CA ALA A 409 -92.91 -68.97 66.39
C ALA A 409 -92.65 -68.57 64.92
N SER A 410 -93.56 -68.92 64.01
CA SER A 410 -93.52 -68.48 62.61
C SER A 410 -93.49 -66.95 62.49
N LEU A 411 -94.36 -66.24 63.23
CA LEU A 411 -94.43 -64.78 63.24
C LEU A 411 -93.14 -64.14 63.79
N LYS A 412 -92.50 -64.73 64.81
CA LYS A 412 -91.16 -64.30 65.27
C LYS A 412 -90.10 -64.47 64.19
N ASN A 413 -90.11 -65.59 63.45
CA ASN A 413 -89.16 -65.86 62.37
C ASN A 413 -89.40 -64.97 61.13
N LEU A 414 -90.65 -64.62 60.83
CA LEU A 414 -90.98 -63.64 59.81
C LEU A 414 -90.53 -62.24 60.22
N ASN A 415 -90.76 -61.82 61.47
CA ASN A 415 -90.32 -60.52 61.98
C ASN A 415 -88.78 -60.40 62.06
N SER A 416 -88.04 -61.47 62.37
CA SER A 416 -86.58 -61.42 62.32
C SER A 416 -86.06 -61.33 60.89
N ARG A 417 -86.67 -62.05 59.94
CA ARG A 417 -86.37 -61.92 58.50
C ARG A 417 -86.71 -60.54 57.95
N LEU A 418 -87.82 -59.94 58.39
CA LEU A 418 -88.24 -58.59 58.01
C LEU A 418 -87.18 -57.57 58.48
N ARG A 419 -86.74 -57.62 59.74
CA ARG A 419 -85.65 -56.77 60.27
C ARG A 419 -84.32 -56.92 59.54
N ILE A 420 -83.99 -58.12 59.05
CA ILE A 420 -82.79 -58.34 58.22
C ILE A 420 -82.95 -57.62 56.88
N LEU A 421 -84.11 -57.76 56.23
CA LEU A 421 -84.43 -57.05 54.99
C LEU A 421 -84.43 -55.53 55.18
N ASP A 422 -85.02 -55.00 56.26
CA ASP A 422 -84.97 -53.57 56.60
C ASP A 422 -83.51 -53.09 56.68
N ALA A 423 -82.66 -53.80 57.43
CA ALA A 423 -81.24 -53.48 57.56
C ALA A 423 -80.46 -53.58 56.24
N ASP A 424 -80.84 -54.49 55.35
CA ASP A 424 -80.25 -54.60 54.01
C ASP A 424 -80.74 -53.49 53.06
N THR A 425 -82.00 -53.04 53.16
CA THR A 425 -82.48 -51.87 52.39
C THR A 425 -81.79 -50.57 52.81
N LEU A 426 -81.47 -50.39 54.11
CA LEU A 426 -80.68 -49.25 54.59
C LEU A 426 -79.26 -49.26 53.99
N LYS A 427 -78.57 -50.41 53.99
CA LYS A 427 -77.27 -50.56 53.32
C LYS A 427 -77.37 -50.28 51.81
N GLN A 428 -78.45 -50.72 51.16
CA GLN A 428 -78.67 -50.42 49.74
C GLN A 428 -78.86 -48.92 49.49
N GLN A 429 -79.59 -48.20 50.36
CA GLN A 429 -79.70 -46.75 50.29
C GLN A 429 -78.34 -46.07 50.48
N GLU A 430 -77.53 -46.48 51.46
CA GLU A 430 -76.16 -45.98 51.64
C GLU A 430 -75.29 -46.24 50.40
N ILE A 431 -75.39 -47.42 49.78
CA ILE A 431 -74.66 -47.74 48.54
C ILE A 431 -75.13 -46.86 47.38
N MET A 432 -76.44 -46.62 47.21
CA MET A 432 -76.95 -45.71 46.19
C MET A 432 -76.45 -44.28 46.40
N TYR A 433 -76.53 -43.71 47.61
CA TYR A 433 -76.03 -42.36 47.88
C TYR A 433 -74.52 -42.21 47.59
N ASN A 434 -73.72 -43.23 47.90
CA ASN A 434 -72.30 -43.25 47.57
C ASN A 434 -72.05 -43.35 46.05
N GLN A 435 -72.87 -44.13 45.33
CA GLN A 435 -72.80 -44.22 43.86
C GLN A 435 -73.27 -42.92 43.18
N ASP A 436 -74.35 -42.30 43.62
CA ASP A 436 -74.84 -41.00 43.13
C ASP A 436 -73.81 -39.89 43.32
N PHE A 437 -73.13 -39.85 44.48
CA PHE A 437 -72.05 -38.91 44.72
C PHE A 437 -70.86 -39.13 43.77
N TYR A 438 -70.49 -40.40 43.52
CA TYR A 438 -69.45 -40.75 42.56
C TYR A 438 -69.84 -40.39 41.11
N ILE A 439 -71.09 -40.66 40.73
CA ILE A 439 -71.66 -40.28 39.44
C ILE A 439 -71.57 -38.76 39.26
N GLN A 440 -72.03 -37.95 40.22
CA GLN A 440 -71.91 -36.49 40.15
C GLN A 440 -70.45 -36.01 40.04
N GLN A 441 -69.49 -36.69 40.69
CA GLN A 441 -68.07 -36.36 40.55
C GLN A 441 -67.54 -36.69 39.15
N VAL A 442 -67.93 -37.83 38.58
CA VAL A 442 -67.58 -38.25 37.21
C VAL A 442 -68.26 -37.36 36.17
N GLU A 443 -69.52 -36.98 36.35
CA GLU A 443 -70.25 -36.05 35.48
C GLU A 443 -69.60 -34.67 35.44
N ARG A 444 -69.25 -34.08 36.60
CA ARG A 444 -68.52 -32.81 36.66
C ARG A 444 -67.16 -32.89 35.95
N ARG A 445 -66.49 -34.04 36.00
CA ARG A 445 -65.25 -34.29 35.23
C ARG A 445 -65.54 -34.48 33.73
N LEU A 446 -66.65 -35.11 33.37
CA LEU A 446 -67.08 -35.35 31.99
C LEU A 446 -67.48 -34.05 31.29
N SER A 447 -68.23 -33.17 31.95
CA SER A 447 -68.55 -31.82 31.45
C SER A 447 -67.29 -31.01 31.15
N ARG A 448 -66.34 -30.97 32.10
CA ARG A 448 -65.02 -30.33 31.89
C ARG A 448 -64.26 -30.92 30.70
N LEU A 449 -64.31 -32.25 30.51
CA LEU A 449 -63.67 -32.94 29.37
C LEU A 449 -64.43 -32.74 28.04
N LYS A 450 -65.73 -32.48 28.07
CA LYS A 450 -66.56 -32.14 26.90
C LYS A 450 -66.41 -30.67 26.44
N GLY A 451 -65.79 -29.82 27.26
CA GLY A 451 -65.66 -28.38 26.99
C GLY A 451 -66.75 -27.52 27.64
N ASP A 452 -67.59 -28.09 28.51
CA ASP A 452 -68.49 -27.34 29.39
C ASP A 452 -67.67 -26.77 30.57
N VAL A 453 -66.84 -25.78 30.24
CA VAL A 453 -66.05 -24.98 31.19
C VAL A 453 -66.92 -23.86 31.77
N ASN A 454 -66.63 -23.39 32.99
CA ASN A 454 -67.36 -22.27 33.57
C ASN A 454 -67.23 -21.01 32.67
N THR A 455 -68.27 -20.15 32.62
CA THR A 455 -68.34 -19.04 31.65
C THR A 455 -67.10 -18.15 31.67
N ASP A 456 -66.57 -17.91 32.86
CA ASP A 456 -65.50 -16.95 33.10
C ASP A 456 -64.13 -17.55 32.72
N GLU A 457 -63.93 -18.84 33.02
CA GLU A 457 -62.77 -19.62 32.58
C GLU A 457 -62.75 -19.74 31.04
N ARG A 458 -63.92 -19.91 30.41
CA ARG A 458 -64.06 -19.89 28.95
C ARG A 458 -63.69 -18.53 28.35
N GLN A 459 -64.19 -17.43 28.92
CA GLN A 459 -63.84 -16.08 28.45
C GLN A 459 -62.33 -15.79 28.56
N VAL A 460 -61.69 -16.22 29.65
CA VAL A 460 -60.23 -16.09 29.83
C VAL A 460 -59.46 -16.90 28.78
N LEU A 461 -59.91 -18.12 28.45
CA LEU A 461 -59.29 -18.94 27.41
C LEU A 461 -59.51 -18.38 26.00
N GLU A 462 -60.73 -17.91 25.68
CA GLU A 462 -61.03 -17.26 24.40
C GLU A 462 -60.21 -15.96 24.23
N ALA A 463 -60.10 -15.13 25.27
CA ALA A 463 -59.22 -13.97 25.28
C ALA A 463 -57.74 -14.35 25.06
N LYS A 464 -57.27 -15.44 25.69
CA LYS A 464 -55.89 -15.93 25.49
C LYS A 464 -55.65 -16.43 24.06
N VAL A 465 -56.66 -17.05 23.43
CA VAL A 465 -56.60 -17.43 22.00
C VAL A 465 -56.56 -16.19 21.10
N VAL A 466 -57.30 -15.12 21.41
CA VAL A 466 -57.24 -13.85 20.67
C VAL A 466 -55.86 -13.17 20.82
N GLU A 467 -55.25 -13.16 22.02
CA GLU A 467 -53.88 -12.67 22.20
C GLU A 467 -52.84 -13.50 21.43
N LEU A 468 -52.95 -14.83 21.48
CA LEU A 468 -52.00 -15.74 20.83
C LEU A 468 -52.14 -15.72 19.30
N THR A 469 -53.35 -15.57 18.77
CA THR A 469 -53.56 -15.39 17.32
C THR A 469 -53.08 -14.02 16.84
N LYS A 470 -53.36 -12.94 17.59
CA LYS A 470 -52.82 -11.60 17.27
C LYS A 470 -51.29 -11.58 17.25
N THR A 471 -50.65 -12.16 18.26
CA THR A 471 -49.18 -12.23 18.29
C THR A 471 -48.61 -13.16 17.21
N LEU A 472 -49.31 -14.23 16.83
CA LEU A 472 -48.94 -15.07 15.69
C LEU A 472 -48.97 -14.29 14.36
N GLU A 473 -50.02 -13.49 14.13
CA GLU A 473 -50.13 -12.62 12.95
C GLU A 473 -49.02 -11.55 12.92
N GLU A 474 -48.78 -10.87 14.04
CA GLU A 474 -47.66 -9.93 14.17
C GLU A 474 -46.28 -10.56 13.87
N LYS A 475 -46.08 -11.84 14.24
CA LYS A 475 -44.84 -12.58 13.91
C LYS A 475 -44.80 -13.04 12.45
N LYS A 476 -45.93 -13.40 11.83
CA LYS A 476 -46.00 -13.67 10.38
C LYS A 476 -45.65 -12.42 9.58
N ASP A 477 -46.19 -11.26 9.94
CA ASP A 477 -45.93 -10.01 9.23
C ASP A 477 -44.47 -9.55 9.38
N ALA A 478 -43.92 -9.66 10.59
CA ALA A 478 -42.49 -9.42 10.82
C ALA A 478 -41.59 -10.38 10.01
N TYR A 479 -41.96 -11.67 9.92
CA TYR A 479 -41.27 -12.65 9.08
C TYR A 479 -41.38 -12.32 7.59
N ASN A 480 -42.58 -11.96 7.09
CA ASN A 480 -42.83 -11.60 5.70
C ASN A 480 -42.01 -10.37 5.28
N LEU A 481 -41.96 -9.34 6.14
CA LEU A 481 -41.14 -8.16 5.94
C LEU A 481 -39.64 -8.51 5.89
N LEU A 482 -39.15 -9.29 6.85
CA LEU A 482 -37.75 -9.69 6.91
C LEU A 482 -37.35 -10.58 5.72
N HIS A 483 -38.26 -11.45 5.26
CA HIS A 483 -38.06 -12.31 4.09
C HIS A 483 -38.03 -11.50 2.79
N ALA A 484 -38.86 -10.46 2.66
CA ALA A 484 -38.80 -9.51 1.55
C ALA A 484 -37.49 -8.70 1.56
N GLN A 485 -37.06 -8.21 2.72
CA GLN A 485 -35.77 -7.54 2.89
C GLN A 485 -34.59 -8.46 2.54
N HIS A 486 -34.62 -9.72 2.99
CA HIS A 486 -33.60 -10.71 2.67
C HIS A 486 -33.50 -10.99 1.16
N LYS A 487 -34.64 -11.17 0.47
CA LYS A 487 -34.70 -11.32 -1.00
C LYS A 487 -34.15 -10.09 -1.74
N LYS A 488 -34.41 -8.88 -1.22
CA LYS A 488 -33.82 -7.65 -1.77
C LYS A 488 -32.30 -7.66 -1.60
N LEU A 489 -31.79 -7.87 -0.38
CA LEU A 489 -30.36 -7.94 -0.09
C LEU A 489 -29.63 -9.03 -0.90
N GLN A 490 -30.26 -10.19 -1.09
CA GLN A 490 -29.74 -11.26 -1.95
C GLN A 490 -29.62 -10.81 -3.42
N SER A 491 -30.57 -10.01 -3.91
CA SER A 491 -30.54 -9.42 -5.25
C SER A 491 -29.45 -8.34 -5.35
N ASP A 492 -29.40 -7.42 -4.38
CA ASP A 492 -28.42 -6.34 -4.30
C ASP A 492 -26.98 -6.90 -4.27
N VAL A 493 -26.72 -7.95 -3.48
CA VAL A 493 -25.44 -8.69 -3.46
C VAL A 493 -25.10 -9.31 -4.83
N HIS A 494 -26.09 -9.80 -5.58
CA HIS A 494 -25.85 -10.35 -6.91
C HIS A 494 -25.61 -9.27 -7.98
N PHE A 495 -26.14 -8.05 -7.82
CA PHE A 495 -25.75 -6.90 -8.63
C PHE A 495 -24.35 -6.40 -8.29
N ILE A 496 -24.03 -6.26 -6.99
CA ILE A 496 -22.70 -5.83 -6.53
C ILE A 496 -21.61 -6.80 -6.99
N LYS A 497 -21.85 -8.13 -6.93
CA LYS A 497 -20.91 -9.12 -7.47
C LYS A 497 -20.66 -8.92 -8.97
N ARG A 498 -21.70 -8.84 -9.80
CA ARG A 498 -21.53 -8.62 -11.25
C ARG A 498 -20.85 -7.28 -11.60
N ALA A 499 -21.05 -6.25 -10.79
CA ALA A 499 -20.32 -4.99 -10.94
C ALA A 499 -18.83 -5.14 -10.58
N MET A 500 -18.54 -5.81 -9.45
CA MET A 500 -17.18 -6.14 -9.01
C MET A 500 -16.43 -7.01 -10.04
N ASP A 501 -17.08 -8.06 -10.55
CA ASP A 501 -16.55 -8.96 -11.57
C ASP A 501 -16.14 -8.16 -12.82
N LYS A 502 -17.04 -7.29 -13.32
CA LYS A 502 -16.77 -6.40 -14.47
C LYS A 502 -15.66 -5.39 -14.22
N THR A 503 -15.56 -4.81 -13.01
CA THR A 503 -14.42 -3.95 -12.67
C THR A 503 -13.10 -4.73 -12.54
N GLY A 504 -13.17 -6.02 -12.21
CA GLY A 504 -12.02 -6.94 -12.24
C GLY A 504 -11.55 -7.20 -13.68
N GLU A 505 -12.49 -7.48 -14.60
CA GLU A 505 -12.19 -7.59 -16.04
C GLU A 505 -11.53 -6.31 -16.57
N GLU A 506 -12.11 -5.14 -16.29
CA GLU A 506 -11.55 -3.83 -16.68
C GLU A 506 -10.16 -3.59 -16.07
N MET A 507 -9.94 -3.93 -14.80
CA MET A 507 -8.64 -3.84 -14.15
C MET A 507 -7.60 -4.75 -14.81
N THR A 508 -7.95 -6.00 -15.15
CA THR A 508 -7.02 -6.92 -15.84
C THR A 508 -6.69 -6.44 -17.27
N GLY A 509 -7.66 -5.88 -17.99
CA GLY A 509 -7.43 -5.27 -19.30
C GLY A 509 -6.50 -4.05 -19.23
N LEU A 510 -6.66 -3.20 -18.21
CA LEU A 510 -5.75 -2.07 -17.95
C LEU A 510 -4.34 -2.54 -17.54
N MET A 511 -4.23 -3.61 -16.75
CA MET A 511 -2.93 -4.20 -16.37
C MET A 511 -2.17 -4.70 -17.59
N ILE A 512 -2.82 -5.49 -18.46
CA ILE A 512 -2.26 -5.96 -19.74
C ILE A 512 -1.81 -4.77 -20.59
N ARG A 513 -2.61 -3.70 -20.65
CA ARG A 513 -2.26 -2.50 -21.42
C ARG A 513 -1.07 -1.72 -20.83
N ILE A 514 -0.89 -1.74 -19.51
CA ILE A 514 0.30 -1.18 -18.84
C ILE A 514 1.54 -2.01 -19.22
N ASP A 515 1.44 -3.34 -19.20
CA ASP A 515 2.56 -4.23 -19.57
C ASP A 515 2.94 -4.11 -21.06
N GLU A 516 1.97 -3.95 -21.96
CA GLU A 516 2.21 -3.62 -23.37
C GLU A 516 2.98 -2.29 -23.53
N LEU A 517 2.58 -1.24 -22.81
CA LEU A 517 3.21 0.08 -22.87
C LEU A 517 4.61 0.07 -22.24
N ASN A 518 4.80 -0.65 -21.15
CA ASN A 518 6.12 -0.88 -20.55
C ASN A 518 7.04 -1.57 -21.56
N LEU A 519 6.59 -2.66 -22.20
CA LEU A 519 7.36 -3.40 -23.21
C LEU A 519 7.61 -2.59 -24.49
N PHE A 520 6.75 -1.64 -24.84
CA PHE A 520 6.98 -0.67 -25.91
C PHE A 520 8.05 0.37 -25.53
N ASN A 521 7.96 0.96 -24.34
CA ASN A 521 8.97 1.90 -23.81
C ASN A 521 10.35 1.23 -23.75
N ASP A 522 10.39 0.00 -23.24
CA ASP A 522 11.60 -0.80 -23.05
C ASP A 522 12.28 -1.18 -24.39
N LYS A 523 11.53 -1.26 -25.49
CA LYS A 523 12.06 -1.36 -26.87
C LYS A 523 12.58 -0.02 -27.38
N SER A 524 11.76 1.03 -27.27
CA SER A 524 12.10 2.39 -27.72
C SER A 524 13.38 2.91 -27.04
N ASP A 525 13.58 2.59 -25.76
CA ASP A 525 14.75 3.01 -25.00
C ASP A 525 16.02 2.22 -25.38
N LYS A 526 15.87 0.95 -25.80
CA LYS A 526 16.96 0.15 -26.40
C LYS A 526 17.33 0.65 -27.80
N GLU A 527 16.35 1.08 -28.59
CA GLU A 527 16.58 1.71 -29.90
C GLU A 527 17.25 3.09 -29.76
N LEU A 528 16.81 3.91 -28.79
CA LEU A 528 17.45 5.18 -28.46
C LEU A 528 18.91 4.99 -28.01
N LYS A 529 19.21 3.94 -27.23
CA LYS A 529 20.59 3.58 -26.85
C LYS A 529 21.44 3.19 -28.07
N LYS A 530 20.91 2.39 -29.00
CA LYS A 530 21.58 2.07 -30.28
C LYS A 530 21.83 3.32 -31.13
N ALA A 531 20.83 4.20 -31.28
CA ALA A 531 20.96 5.44 -32.06
C ALA A 531 21.98 6.41 -31.45
N LYS A 532 22.08 6.47 -30.10
CA LYS A 532 23.11 7.25 -29.40
C LYS A 532 24.52 6.70 -29.67
N ALA A 533 24.71 5.38 -29.64
CA ALA A 533 25.99 4.74 -29.97
C ALA A 533 26.39 5.02 -31.42
N LEU A 534 25.51 4.73 -32.40
CA LEU A 534 25.76 5.01 -33.82
C LEU A 534 26.10 6.48 -34.10
N LYS A 535 25.47 7.42 -33.37
CA LYS A 535 25.84 8.85 -33.46
C LYS A 535 27.26 9.10 -32.93
N GLN A 536 27.67 8.46 -31.85
CA GLN A 536 29.02 8.59 -31.30
C GLN A 536 30.07 8.01 -32.26
N ASP A 537 29.79 6.85 -32.86
CA ASP A 537 30.65 6.21 -33.85
C ASP A 537 30.83 7.11 -35.10
N LEU A 538 29.73 7.60 -35.68
CA LEU A 538 29.75 8.54 -36.82
C LEU A 538 30.47 9.87 -36.48
N MET A 539 30.40 10.33 -35.22
CA MET A 539 31.16 11.49 -34.77
C MET A 539 32.67 11.21 -34.64
N ILE A 540 33.07 9.97 -34.37
CA ILE A 540 34.49 9.56 -34.39
C ILE A 540 34.98 9.50 -35.86
N GLU A 541 34.20 8.90 -36.75
CA GLU A 541 34.51 8.83 -38.19
C GLU A 541 34.65 10.22 -38.84
N ASP A 542 33.71 11.14 -38.58
CA ASP A 542 33.79 12.55 -39.04
C ASP A 542 35.06 13.26 -38.54
N ASN A 543 35.47 13.02 -37.28
CA ASN A 543 36.71 13.59 -36.74
C ASN A 543 37.98 12.95 -37.37
N LEU A 544 37.97 11.65 -37.65
CA LEU A 544 39.06 10.97 -38.37
C LEU A 544 39.19 11.52 -39.80
N LEU A 545 38.09 11.61 -40.55
CA LEU A 545 38.06 12.19 -41.89
C LEU A 545 38.53 13.65 -41.91
N LYS A 546 38.18 14.45 -40.88
CA LYS A 546 38.69 15.82 -40.70
C LYS A 546 40.20 15.87 -40.44
N LEU A 547 40.77 14.89 -39.76
CA LEU A 547 42.22 14.79 -39.55
C LEU A 547 42.95 14.34 -40.83
N GLU A 548 42.37 13.42 -41.60
CA GLU A 548 42.90 13.01 -42.91
C GLU A 548 42.85 14.14 -43.93
N LEU A 549 41.73 14.87 -44.01
CA LEU A 549 41.57 16.05 -44.86
C LEU A 549 42.61 17.13 -44.53
N LYS A 550 42.89 17.37 -43.24
CA LYS A 550 44.00 18.25 -42.81
C LYS A 550 45.35 17.73 -43.33
N ARG A 551 45.71 16.49 -43.03
CA ARG A 551 46.98 15.87 -43.49
C ARG A 551 47.17 15.96 -45.01
N LEU A 552 46.10 15.70 -45.79
CA LEU A 552 46.12 15.80 -47.25
C LEU A 552 46.25 17.25 -47.72
N ARG A 553 45.57 18.20 -47.08
CA ARG A 553 45.68 19.64 -47.36
C ARG A 553 47.08 20.17 -47.07
N ASP A 554 47.66 19.80 -45.94
CA ASP A 554 49.02 20.21 -45.54
C ASP A 554 50.06 19.61 -46.51
N THR A 555 49.86 18.34 -46.91
CA THR A 555 50.67 17.69 -47.97
C THR A 555 50.54 18.41 -49.32
N LEU A 556 49.32 18.85 -49.69
CA LEU A 556 49.08 19.61 -50.92
C LEU A 556 49.74 20.99 -50.88
N TYR A 557 49.66 21.72 -49.77
CA TYR A 557 50.35 23.01 -49.61
C TYR A 557 51.87 22.85 -49.68
N ASN A 558 52.45 21.85 -48.97
CA ASN A 558 53.87 21.53 -49.07
C ASN A 558 54.30 21.19 -50.51
N LYS A 559 53.42 20.57 -51.31
CA LYS A 559 53.67 20.29 -52.73
C LYS A 559 53.52 21.53 -53.61
N ALA A 560 52.56 22.40 -53.35
CA ALA A 560 52.39 23.67 -54.05
C ALA A 560 53.59 24.61 -53.82
N GLU A 561 54.10 24.70 -52.59
CA GLU A 561 55.31 25.46 -52.26
C GLU A 561 56.55 24.88 -52.96
N GLN A 562 56.69 23.54 -52.97
CA GLN A 562 57.77 22.87 -53.73
C GLN A 562 57.70 23.22 -55.22
N VAL A 563 56.52 23.15 -55.86
CA VAL A 563 56.35 23.54 -57.27
C VAL A 563 56.69 25.01 -57.49
N LEU A 564 56.16 25.93 -56.69
CA LEU A 564 56.41 27.37 -56.82
C LEU A 564 57.91 27.71 -56.63
N SER A 565 58.61 26.99 -55.75
CA SER A 565 60.07 27.14 -55.57
C SER A 565 60.85 26.67 -56.82
N LEU A 566 60.39 25.60 -57.48
CA LEU A 566 60.99 25.08 -58.71
C LEU A 566 60.67 25.98 -59.91
N GLU A 567 59.47 26.53 -60.00
CA GLU A 567 59.09 27.51 -61.03
C GLU A 567 59.90 28.81 -60.89
N LYS A 568 60.05 29.32 -59.66
CA LYS A 568 60.92 30.47 -59.39
C LYS A 568 62.37 30.20 -59.80
N ARG A 569 62.91 29.02 -59.48
CA ARG A 569 64.27 28.62 -59.87
C ARG A 569 64.41 28.42 -61.39
N LYS A 570 63.38 27.89 -62.06
CA LYS A 570 63.32 27.77 -63.52
C LYS A 570 63.31 29.14 -64.20
N LEU A 571 62.51 30.09 -63.71
CA LEU A 571 62.48 31.46 -64.23
C LEU A 571 63.84 32.15 -64.05
N GLN A 572 64.46 32.06 -62.87
CA GLN A 572 65.81 32.58 -62.62
C GLN A 572 66.85 31.99 -63.57
N LEU A 573 66.80 30.67 -63.83
CA LEU A 573 67.72 30.01 -64.75
C LEU A 573 67.45 30.38 -66.21
N ASN A 574 66.18 30.54 -66.61
CA ASN A 574 65.83 31.03 -67.94
C ASN A 574 66.36 32.45 -68.17
N THR A 575 66.14 33.39 -67.25
CA THR A 575 66.66 34.77 -67.36
C THR A 575 68.18 34.79 -67.44
N ALA A 576 68.88 34.03 -66.58
CA ALA A 576 70.34 33.92 -66.65
C ALA A 576 70.84 33.28 -67.95
N MET A 577 70.09 32.36 -68.55
CA MET A 577 70.38 31.81 -69.88
C MET A 577 70.14 32.84 -70.99
N GLU A 578 69.05 33.61 -70.93
CA GLU A 578 68.74 34.69 -71.87
C GLU A 578 69.83 35.76 -71.85
N GLU A 579 70.21 36.24 -70.67
CA GLU A 579 71.36 37.16 -70.44
C GLU A 579 72.64 36.61 -71.08
N ARG A 580 73.02 35.36 -70.78
CA ARG A 580 74.21 34.73 -71.39
C ARG A 580 74.09 34.57 -72.91
N THR A 581 72.92 34.31 -73.47
CA THR A 581 72.77 34.28 -74.94
C THR A 581 72.91 35.66 -75.57
N GLU A 582 72.52 36.73 -74.89
CA GLU A 582 72.69 38.10 -75.40
C GLU A 582 74.15 38.56 -75.29
N GLU A 583 74.85 38.25 -74.18
CA GLU A 583 76.31 38.42 -74.10
C GLU A 583 77.03 37.70 -75.26
N ILE A 584 76.67 36.44 -75.53
CA ILE A 584 77.24 35.65 -76.63
C ILE A 584 76.89 36.28 -77.99
N LYS A 585 75.69 36.82 -78.19
CA LYS A 585 75.32 37.57 -79.41
C LYS A 585 76.18 38.82 -79.59
N VAL A 586 76.38 39.61 -78.53
CA VAL A 586 77.23 40.82 -78.55
C VAL A 586 78.69 40.45 -78.85
N HIS A 587 79.24 39.43 -78.19
CA HIS A 587 80.59 38.94 -78.48
C HIS A 587 80.73 38.39 -79.91
N LYS A 588 79.72 37.67 -80.42
CA LYS A 588 79.71 37.17 -81.81
C LYS A 588 79.66 38.31 -82.82
N ALA A 589 78.82 39.32 -82.61
CA ALA A 589 78.74 40.50 -83.46
C ALA A 589 80.04 41.33 -83.44
N MET A 590 80.72 41.41 -82.28
CA MET A 590 82.04 42.02 -82.15
C MET A 590 83.10 41.25 -82.98
N ILE A 591 83.13 39.92 -82.90
CA ILE A 591 84.04 39.07 -83.68
C ILE A 591 83.73 39.15 -85.18
N GLU A 592 82.46 39.17 -85.58
CA GLU A 592 82.04 39.39 -86.97
C GLU A 592 82.39 40.80 -87.50
N SER A 593 82.53 41.79 -86.62
CA SER A 593 83.07 43.11 -86.95
C SER A 593 84.58 43.04 -87.16
N GLN A 594 85.32 42.38 -86.26
CA GLN A 594 86.77 42.16 -86.36
C GLN A 594 87.15 41.38 -87.62
N ILE A 595 86.42 40.31 -87.96
CA ILE A 595 86.62 39.53 -89.19
C ILE A 595 86.43 40.41 -90.42
N ARG A 596 85.37 41.23 -90.48
CA ARG A 596 85.15 42.16 -91.60
C ARG A 596 86.26 43.20 -91.73
N PHE A 597 86.79 43.70 -90.62
CA PHE A 597 87.93 44.62 -90.62
C PHE A 597 89.19 43.96 -91.19
N VAL A 598 89.58 42.78 -90.67
CA VAL A 598 90.74 42.01 -91.16
C VAL A 598 90.56 41.58 -92.63
N GLU A 599 89.34 41.28 -93.07
CA GLU A 599 89.05 40.94 -94.46
C GLU A 599 89.10 42.17 -95.38
N GLN A 600 88.78 43.36 -94.88
CA GLN A 600 89.00 44.63 -95.58
C GLN A 600 90.51 44.97 -95.67
N GLU A 601 91.30 44.74 -94.61
CA GLU A 601 92.76 44.84 -94.67
C GLU A 601 93.35 43.86 -95.69
N ARG A 602 92.89 42.60 -95.71
CA ARG A 602 93.30 41.60 -96.71
C ARG A 602 92.96 42.06 -98.14
N GLN A 603 91.80 42.67 -98.35
CA GLN A 603 91.44 43.24 -99.65
C GLN A 603 92.35 44.41 -100.05
N SER A 604 92.70 45.30 -99.11
CA SER A 604 93.66 46.39 -99.35
C SER A 604 95.03 45.86 -99.77
N VAL A 605 95.60 44.91 -99.01
CA VAL A 605 96.89 44.27 -99.31
C VAL A 605 96.83 43.49 -100.64
N SER A 606 95.70 42.85 -100.96
CA SER A 606 95.51 42.17 -102.26
C SER A 606 95.41 43.15 -103.43
N ALA A 607 94.83 44.34 -103.23
CA ALA A 607 94.79 45.39 -104.24
C ALA A 607 96.18 45.98 -104.46
N GLU A 608 96.93 46.27 -103.39
CA GLU A 608 98.35 46.66 -103.47
C GLU A 608 99.19 45.62 -104.21
N PHE A 609 98.97 44.33 -103.94
CA PHE A 609 99.67 43.24 -104.63
C PHE A 609 99.37 43.19 -106.14
N GLN A 610 98.11 43.32 -106.55
CA GLN A 610 97.79 43.45 -107.98
C GLN A 610 98.38 44.73 -108.60
N ASP A 611 98.44 45.83 -107.83
CA ASP A 611 99.04 47.07 -108.29
C ASP A 611 100.59 47.01 -108.35
N ARG A 612 101.22 46.04 -107.67
CA ARG A 612 102.64 45.66 -107.90
C ARG A 612 102.79 44.75 -109.11
N LEU A 613 101.93 43.74 -109.28
CA LEU A 613 101.92 42.88 -110.47
C LEU A 613 101.74 43.67 -111.76
N SER A 614 100.80 44.63 -111.80
CA SER A 614 100.56 45.45 -113.00
C SER A 614 101.76 46.33 -113.36
N LYS A 615 102.60 46.71 -112.38
CA LYS A 615 103.88 47.41 -112.62
C LYS A 615 104.94 46.46 -113.19
N ILE A 616 104.97 45.18 -112.76
CA ILE A 616 105.84 44.15 -113.33
C ILE A 616 105.42 43.80 -114.76
N GLU A 617 104.12 43.63 -115.03
CA GLU A 617 103.57 43.38 -116.37
C GLU A 617 103.97 44.50 -117.34
N LYS A 618 103.81 45.78 -116.92
CA LYS A 618 104.25 46.96 -117.69
C LYS A 618 105.76 46.98 -117.96
N LEU A 619 106.59 46.42 -117.07
CA LEU A 619 108.03 46.26 -117.31
C LEU A 619 108.32 45.11 -118.29
N ARG A 620 107.60 43.98 -118.23
CA ARG A 620 107.76 42.86 -119.17
C ARG A 620 107.40 43.27 -120.60
N CYS A 621 106.22 43.88 -120.81
CA CYS A 621 105.81 44.36 -122.14
C CYS A 621 106.80 45.39 -122.72
N ARG A 622 107.41 46.24 -121.87
CA ARG A 622 108.43 47.21 -122.28
C ARG A 622 109.74 46.54 -122.72
N TYR A 623 110.04 45.34 -122.22
CA TYR A 623 111.17 44.50 -122.63
C TYR A 623 110.87 43.72 -123.92
N GLU A 624 109.65 43.18 -124.05
CA GLU A 624 109.17 42.50 -125.25
C GLU A 624 109.19 43.44 -126.47
N ILE A 625 108.68 44.67 -126.33
CA ILE A 625 108.72 45.71 -127.39
C ILE A 625 110.17 46.02 -127.81
N LEU A 626 111.09 46.15 -126.85
CA LEU A 626 112.52 46.39 -127.14
C LEU A 626 113.15 45.26 -127.96
N THR A 627 112.70 44.02 -127.73
CA THR A 627 113.18 42.82 -128.44
C THR A 627 112.63 42.76 -129.87
N ILE A 628 111.36 43.09 -130.07
CA ILE A 628 110.69 43.05 -131.39
C ILE A 628 111.26 44.10 -132.36
N VAL A 629 111.65 45.28 -131.87
CA VAL A 629 112.26 46.36 -132.68
C VAL A 629 113.63 45.98 -133.27
N MET A 630 114.25 44.88 -132.83
CA MET A 630 115.59 44.45 -133.25
C MET A 630 115.61 43.42 -134.41
N MET A 631 114.49 43.07 -135.05
CA MET A 631 114.45 42.11 -136.17
C MET A 631 114.08 42.74 -137.54
N PRO A 632 114.82 42.42 -138.63
CA PRO A 632 114.57 42.91 -139.99
C PRO A 632 113.76 41.91 -140.87
N PRO A 633 113.25 42.34 -142.05
CA PRO A 633 112.44 41.50 -142.94
C PRO A 633 113.25 40.68 -143.97
N GLU A 634 112.56 39.67 -144.51
CA GLU A 634 112.94 38.63 -145.49
C GLU A 634 114.00 39.00 -146.56
N GLY A 635 115.04 38.16 -146.71
CA GLY A 635 115.83 38.12 -147.96
C GLY A 635 117.33 37.72 -147.84
N GLU A 636 117.96 37.88 -146.68
CA GLU A 636 119.38 37.54 -146.46
C GLU A 636 119.59 36.73 -145.17
N GLU A 637 120.75 36.06 -145.07
CA GLU A 637 121.19 35.33 -143.87
C GLU A 637 121.37 36.23 -142.64
N GLU A 638 121.22 35.63 -141.45
CA GLU A 638 121.36 36.30 -140.15
C GLU A 638 122.72 36.97 -139.98
N LYS A 639 122.71 38.30 -139.75
CA LYS A 639 123.92 39.11 -139.52
C LYS A 639 123.85 39.75 -138.14
N THR A 640 124.33 39.00 -137.14
CA THR A 640 124.43 39.46 -135.76
C THR A 640 125.37 40.66 -135.63
N GLN A 641 125.26 41.39 -134.51
CA GLN A 641 125.90 42.69 -134.24
C GLN A 641 127.41 42.77 -134.60
N THR A 642 128.15 41.66 -134.44
CA THR A 642 129.57 41.52 -134.79
C THR A 642 129.88 41.84 -136.27
N TYR A 643 128.98 41.50 -137.20
CA TYR A 643 129.16 41.76 -138.63
C TYR A 643 129.19 43.28 -138.94
N TYR A 644 128.32 44.05 -138.28
CA TYR A 644 128.26 45.49 -138.46
C TYR A 644 129.51 46.20 -137.94
N VAL A 645 130.12 45.72 -136.84
CA VAL A 645 131.38 46.25 -136.32
C VAL A 645 132.52 46.10 -137.34
N ILE A 646 132.64 44.93 -137.97
CA ILE A 646 133.68 44.67 -138.98
C ILE A 646 133.46 45.57 -140.21
N LYS A 647 132.23 45.68 -140.70
CA LYS A 647 131.89 46.48 -141.89
C LYS A 647 132.09 47.99 -141.69
N VAL A 648 131.94 48.48 -140.45
CA VAL A 648 132.27 49.87 -140.06
C VAL A 648 133.78 50.12 -140.11
N VAL A 649 134.62 49.17 -139.67
CA VAL A 649 136.08 49.28 -139.76
C VAL A 649 136.54 49.31 -141.24
N GLU A 650 135.93 48.50 -142.09
CA GLU A 650 136.23 48.42 -143.52
C GLU A 650 135.87 49.71 -144.29
N LEU A 651 134.70 50.30 -143.98
CA LEU A 651 134.28 51.60 -144.53
C LEU A 651 135.13 52.78 -144.02
N LEU A 652 135.58 52.75 -142.76
CA LEU A 652 136.47 53.79 -142.20
C LEU A 652 137.85 53.84 -142.88
N TYR A 653 138.37 52.69 -143.33
CA TYR A 653 139.60 52.64 -144.13
C TYR A 653 139.43 53.26 -145.51
N CYS A 654 138.27 53.07 -146.15
CA CYS A 654 138.00 53.65 -147.47
C CYS A 654 137.71 55.16 -147.40
N TRP A 655 137.07 55.63 -146.33
CA TRP A 655 136.65 57.03 -146.20
C TRP A 655 137.80 58.01 -145.90
N ASN A 656 138.80 57.58 -145.11
CA ASN A 656 139.97 58.41 -144.78
C ASN A 656 140.92 58.67 -145.98
N ALA A 657 140.67 58.08 -147.15
CA ALA A 657 141.48 58.29 -148.35
C ALA A 657 141.09 59.54 -149.17
N PHE A 658 139.95 60.19 -148.89
CA PHE A 658 139.38 61.19 -149.83
C PHE A 658 139.16 62.62 -149.29
N ASN A 659 139.33 62.92 -148.00
CA ASN A 659 139.23 64.31 -147.54
C ASN A 659 140.23 64.71 -146.44
N GLN A 660 140.91 65.83 -146.69
CA GLN A 660 141.72 66.55 -145.71
C GLN A 660 140.84 67.57 -144.96
N LEU A 661 141.43 68.21 -143.93
CA LEU A 661 140.95 69.44 -143.25
C LEU A 661 139.75 69.32 -142.27
N LYS A 662 140.05 68.84 -141.05
CA LYS A 662 140.05 69.58 -139.76
C LYS A 662 138.91 70.61 -139.41
N PRO A 663 138.64 70.88 -138.10
CA PRO A 663 138.84 70.05 -136.90
C PRO A 663 137.71 70.15 -135.81
N PHE A 664 137.92 69.40 -134.71
CA PHE A 664 137.54 69.60 -133.28
C PHE A 664 137.10 71.02 -132.80
N PRO A 665 136.37 71.19 -131.65
CA PRO A 665 136.49 70.36 -130.42
C PRO A 665 135.24 70.12 -129.50
N LEU A 666 135.41 69.23 -128.49
CA LEU A 666 135.07 69.29 -127.03
C LEU A 666 133.72 69.90 -126.53
N SER A 667 133.11 69.51 -125.39
CA SER A 667 133.45 68.53 -124.32
C SER A 667 132.28 68.31 -123.35
N SER A 668 132.38 67.24 -122.52
CA SER A 668 131.59 66.82 -121.34
C SER A 668 130.76 65.56 -121.59
#